data_AF-A0A539E7X5-F1
#
_entry.id   AF-A0A539E7X5-F1
#
_cell.length_a   1.000
_cell.length_b   1.000
_cell.length_c   1.000
_cell.angle_alpha   90.00
_cell.angle_beta   90.00
_cell.angle_gamma   90.00
#
_symmetry.space_group_name_H-M   'P 1'
#
loop_
_entity.id
_entity.type
_entity.pdbx_description
1 polymer ?
#
loop_
_entity_poly.entity_id
_entity_poly.type
_entity_poly.pdbx_seq_one_letter_code
_entity_poly.pdbx_strand_id
1 'polypeptide(L)'
;MMDQVSRGSCQRIRGPGAGGKWDRPERTKFLTRPVAIAQPSRVIDTHRAATDLIPRATSRVLPTGYGLPCPPVPALLVAGCLALAGALLTPATLLATTPDVTVLSPNGGQSWPGESLQAVTWSATDVDGIASLDIFYRDSEAASWTMIARGVANTGSFDWGVHHTPTGQARVRVLARDVLNNTGEDLSDNVFAITAVMGRVPTTLRDFRMPGTQPFALAGFTRSSNCQTCHGGYDTAAEPAHAWKGSMMAQAGRDPLFYACLAIANQDAPSSGDLCIRCHSPFGWVEGRSQPTDGSSLLAIDRDGVSCDDLVVLSAIPPGDLPTEHSNGQYVDDPNNRKRGPYTDATTAPHPKLAAAFTRSSALCGTCHDVSNPVYEKVSDDDYAPGPFDTAPGPVQASIHQPIERTFSEWGASSFPAGVYAPEFAGVKPDGIVSTCQDCHMADVVGKGCNNVNAPTRSDLGFHDFTGGNAWMPGVIAGLYPGEVDAGALAAAAGRAVAMLAKAAVIDVELSAAGGGLEATVAVTNRTGHKLPTGYPEGRRMWIHLAGYDGGGALVYESGAYDAATGVLTEDAAARISFHFVLNDTIYKDNRIPPAGFTNAAFTTFGGRPVETGHPASPRYADGQNWDSAVYPLPLTTRKVVATLRYQSTSKEYVEFLRDENTTDGAGQALYDLWVANGR
;
A
#
# COMPACT_ATOMS: atom_id res chain seq x y z
N MET A 1 20.87 -40.12 42.77
CA MET A 1 20.15 -41.38 42.48
C MET A 1 19.45 -41.16 41.16
N MET A 2 20.08 -41.60 40.05
CA MET A 2 19.67 -42.74 39.20
C MET A 2 18.46 -42.37 38.33
N ASP A 3 18.37 -42.56 37.01
CA ASP A 3 19.20 -43.13 35.93
C ASP A 3 18.49 -42.69 34.60
N GLN A 4 19.17 -42.17 33.55
CA GLN A 4 19.70 -42.86 32.34
C GLN A 4 18.68 -43.43 31.33
N VAL A 5 19.12 -43.45 30.04
CA VAL A 5 18.62 -44.16 28.82
C VAL A 5 17.62 -43.36 27.93
N SER A 6 17.75 -43.19 26.61
CA SER A 6 18.77 -43.50 25.58
C SER A 6 18.49 -42.74 24.26
N ARG A 7 19.54 -42.51 23.46
CA ARG A 7 19.52 -42.09 22.05
C ARG A 7 19.10 -43.22 21.11
N GLY A 8 18.47 -42.89 19.98
CA GLY A 8 18.22 -43.81 18.86
C GLY A 8 18.22 -43.09 17.51
N SER A 9 19.27 -43.33 16.72
CA SER A 9 19.46 -42.95 15.32
C SER A 9 18.57 -43.74 14.36
N CYS A 10 18.13 -43.15 13.25
CA CYS A 10 17.57 -43.92 12.13
C CYS A 10 18.25 -43.55 10.79
N GLN A 11 18.74 -44.60 10.14
CA GLN A 11 19.55 -44.60 8.92
C GLN A 11 18.70 -44.53 7.65
N ARG A 12 19.36 -44.05 6.58
CA ARG A 12 18.92 -44.03 5.18
C ARG A 12 18.67 -45.45 4.64
N ILE A 13 17.63 -45.59 3.83
CA ILE A 13 17.43 -46.73 2.92
C ILE A 13 17.53 -46.20 1.49
N ARG A 14 18.42 -46.82 0.68
CA ARG A 14 18.49 -46.71 -0.78
C ARG A 14 17.81 -47.94 -1.41
N GLY A 15 17.13 -47.73 -2.53
CA GLY A 15 16.66 -48.75 -3.47
C GLY A 15 16.46 -48.18 -4.88
N PRO A 16 16.55 -48.99 -5.96
CA PRO A 16 17.32 -48.66 -7.16
C PRO A 16 16.48 -48.21 -8.38
N GLY A 17 17.18 -47.68 -9.39
CA GLY A 17 16.59 -47.01 -10.55
C GLY A 17 16.43 -47.81 -11.84
N ALA A 18 15.91 -47.10 -12.85
CA ALA A 18 16.01 -47.28 -14.30
C ALA A 18 15.56 -45.92 -14.89
N GLY A 19 16.19 -45.26 -15.86
CA GLY A 19 16.72 -45.77 -17.12
C GLY A 19 15.82 -45.26 -18.26
N GLY A 20 16.09 -44.07 -18.80
CA GLY A 20 15.33 -43.53 -19.94
C GLY A 20 15.92 -42.22 -20.47
N LYS A 21 16.73 -42.31 -21.54
CA LYS A 21 17.15 -41.19 -22.40
C LYS A 21 15.99 -40.84 -23.33
N TRP A 22 15.67 -39.56 -23.52
CA TRP A 22 15.16 -39.00 -24.79
C TRP A 22 15.52 -37.51 -24.93
N ASP A 23 15.68 -37.11 -26.18
CA ASP A 23 16.45 -36.00 -26.71
C ASP A 23 15.98 -34.56 -26.41
N ARG A 24 16.95 -33.64 -26.46
CA ARG A 24 16.76 -32.19 -26.56
C ARG A 24 16.20 -31.80 -27.93
N PRO A 25 15.54 -30.64 -28.00
CA PRO A 25 15.89 -29.69 -29.04
C PRO A 25 16.29 -28.32 -28.47
N GLU A 26 17.29 -27.75 -29.14
CA GLU A 26 17.83 -26.41 -28.99
C GLU A 26 16.75 -25.32 -29.04
N ARG A 27 16.85 -24.29 -28.18
CA ARG A 27 16.35 -22.94 -28.45
C ARG A 27 17.19 -21.90 -27.69
N THR A 28 17.91 -21.11 -28.50
CA THR A 28 18.17 -19.66 -28.39
C THR A 28 18.64 -19.07 -27.05
N LYS A 29 19.94 -18.75 -26.99
CA LYS A 29 20.56 -17.88 -25.98
C LYS A 29 20.02 -16.45 -26.10
N PHE A 30 19.26 -15.98 -25.12
CA PHE A 30 19.19 -14.55 -24.79
C PHE A 30 20.20 -14.28 -23.67
N LEU A 31 21.26 -13.54 -24.01
CA LEU A 31 22.22 -13.01 -23.04
C LEU A 31 21.58 -11.82 -22.33
N THR A 32 20.96 -12.03 -21.17
CA THR A 32 20.76 -10.97 -20.18
C THR A 32 21.98 -10.94 -19.27
N ARG A 33 22.84 -9.92 -19.49
CA ARG A 33 23.97 -9.62 -18.61
C ARG A 33 23.42 -8.98 -17.32
N PRO A 34 23.83 -9.42 -16.12
CA PRO A 34 23.65 -8.64 -14.91
C PRO A 34 24.43 -7.32 -15.03
N VAL A 35 23.75 -6.21 -14.77
CA VAL A 35 24.34 -4.88 -14.71
C VAL A 35 25.04 -4.71 -13.36
N ALA A 36 26.34 -4.98 -13.32
CA ALA A 36 27.22 -4.45 -12.28
C ALA A 36 27.83 -3.14 -12.83
N ILE A 37 27.34 -1.99 -12.38
CA ILE A 37 27.91 -0.69 -12.76
C ILE A 37 28.88 -0.26 -11.67
N ALA A 38 30.17 -0.48 -11.94
CA ALA A 38 31.23 0.39 -11.45
C ALA A 38 31.21 1.68 -12.29
N GLN A 39 31.31 2.84 -11.63
CA GLN A 39 31.33 4.15 -12.29
C GLN A 39 32.54 4.30 -13.22
N PRO A 40 32.40 4.99 -14.36
CA PRO A 40 33.52 5.67 -14.99
C PRO A 40 33.44 7.19 -14.80
N SER A 41 34.60 7.74 -14.47
CA SER A 41 34.97 9.16 -14.39
C SER A 41 34.62 9.96 -15.65
N ARG A 42 34.23 11.23 -15.45
CA ARG A 42 33.99 12.23 -16.50
C ARG A 42 35.27 12.60 -17.26
N VAL A 43 35.15 12.73 -18.58
CA VAL A 43 35.94 13.63 -19.44
C VAL A 43 34.97 14.36 -20.36
N ILE A 44 35.04 15.69 -20.38
CA ILE A 44 34.29 16.59 -21.25
C ILE A 44 35.19 16.96 -22.42
N ASP A 45 34.68 16.94 -23.66
CA ASP A 45 35.23 17.81 -24.70
C ASP A 45 34.17 18.24 -25.73
N THR A 46 34.36 19.43 -26.27
CA THR A 46 33.39 20.28 -26.98
C THR A 46 33.67 20.33 -28.50
N HIS A 47 32.62 20.32 -29.35
CA HIS A 47 32.36 21.33 -30.42
C HIS A 47 31.45 20.87 -31.59
N ARG A 48 30.53 21.80 -31.92
CA ARG A 48 29.98 22.26 -33.23
C ARG A 48 28.96 21.44 -34.06
N ALA A 49 27.74 21.98 -34.03
CA ALA A 49 26.77 22.32 -35.10
C ALA A 49 27.17 22.14 -36.59
N ALA A 50 26.23 21.64 -37.42
CA ALA A 50 25.30 22.44 -38.24
C ALA A 50 24.47 21.60 -39.26
N THR A 51 23.21 22.04 -39.48
CA THR A 51 22.41 22.07 -40.74
C THR A 51 21.97 20.80 -41.47
N ASP A 52 20.64 20.58 -41.55
CA ASP A 52 19.79 20.68 -42.78
C ASP A 52 18.43 19.96 -42.54
N LEU A 53 17.30 20.68 -42.48
CA LEU A 53 16.41 21.17 -43.57
C LEU A 53 15.34 20.15 -44.05
N ILE A 54 14.12 20.69 -44.11
CA ILE A 54 12.79 20.08 -44.25
C ILE A 54 12.48 19.87 -45.76
N PRO A 55 11.35 19.23 -46.16
CA PRO A 55 10.16 20.08 -46.28
C PRO A 55 8.81 19.48 -45.87
N ARG A 56 8.03 20.39 -45.26
CA ARG A 56 6.58 20.44 -45.12
C ARG A 56 5.84 20.18 -46.43
N ALA A 57 4.72 19.47 -46.35
CA ALA A 57 3.64 19.58 -47.33
C ALA A 57 2.61 20.63 -46.89
N THR A 58 2.30 21.54 -47.80
CA THR A 58 1.41 22.71 -47.67
C THR A 58 -0.05 22.38 -48.01
N SER A 59 -0.96 23.15 -47.43
CA SER A 59 -2.37 23.23 -47.81
C SER A 59 -2.58 23.83 -49.22
N ARG A 60 -3.69 23.45 -49.87
CA ARG A 60 -4.44 24.34 -50.76
C ARG A 60 -5.91 23.97 -50.83
N VAL A 61 -6.72 24.99 -50.57
CA VAL A 61 -8.16 25.14 -50.81
C VAL A 61 -8.39 25.38 -52.31
N LEU A 62 -9.52 24.90 -52.88
CA LEU A 62 -10.46 25.60 -53.80
C LEU A 62 -11.55 24.62 -54.34
N PRO A 63 -12.69 25.08 -54.95
CA PRO A 63 -14.04 24.85 -54.42
C PRO A 63 -14.99 24.17 -55.44
N THR A 64 -16.30 24.39 -55.27
CA THR A 64 -17.51 23.94 -56.02
C THR A 64 -18.13 22.68 -55.40
N GLY A 65 -19.43 22.59 -55.12
CA GLY A 65 -20.60 23.37 -55.51
C GLY A 65 -21.77 22.38 -55.68
N TYR A 66 -23.01 22.82 -55.44
CA TYR A 66 -24.28 22.07 -55.50
C TYR A 66 -24.55 21.19 -54.25
N GLY A 67 -25.52 21.47 -53.37
CA GLY A 67 -26.69 22.32 -53.44
C GLY A 67 -27.93 21.46 -53.27
N LEU A 68 -28.64 21.59 -52.15
CA LEU A 68 -30.11 21.51 -52.03
C LEU A 68 -30.51 21.99 -50.61
N PRO A 69 -31.33 23.05 -50.46
CA PRO A 69 -31.61 23.69 -49.18
C PRO A 69 -32.87 23.14 -48.49
N CYS A 70 -32.81 23.05 -47.16
CA CYS A 70 -33.97 22.96 -46.28
C CYS A 70 -34.48 24.39 -46.00
N PRO A 71 -35.80 24.69 -46.15
CA PRO A 71 -36.32 26.04 -45.94
C PRO A 71 -36.60 26.33 -44.45
N PRO A 72 -36.67 27.62 -44.06
CA PRO A 72 -36.84 28.06 -42.68
C PRO A 72 -38.32 28.14 -42.30
N VAL A 73 -38.63 27.94 -41.01
CA VAL A 73 -39.96 28.23 -40.45
C VAL A 73 -39.89 29.51 -39.61
N PRO A 74 -40.74 30.52 -39.89
CA PRO A 74 -40.81 31.76 -39.11
C PRO A 74 -41.77 31.62 -37.93
N ALA A 75 -41.55 32.45 -36.91
CA ALA A 75 -42.48 32.67 -35.82
C ALA A 75 -43.57 33.69 -36.23
N LEU A 76 -44.87 33.34 -36.07
CA LEU A 76 -45.89 34.28 -35.58
C LEU A 76 -47.23 33.59 -35.19
N LEU A 77 -47.59 33.80 -33.92
CA LEU A 77 -48.90 34.00 -33.26
C LEU A 77 -50.24 33.44 -33.85
N VAL A 78 -50.93 32.72 -32.93
CA VAL A 78 -52.30 32.97 -32.41
C VAL A 78 -53.52 32.33 -33.10
N ALA A 79 -54.27 31.64 -32.23
CA ALA A 79 -55.70 31.33 -32.24
C ALA A 79 -56.22 30.29 -33.25
N GLY A 80 -56.69 29.17 -32.71
CA GLY A 80 -57.76 28.40 -33.34
C GLY A 80 -57.60 26.89 -33.30
N CYS A 81 -57.70 26.28 -32.11
CA CYS A 81 -58.47 25.04 -31.91
C CYS A 81 -58.41 24.61 -30.42
N LEU A 82 -59.07 25.38 -29.55
CA LEU A 82 -59.76 24.78 -28.41
C LEU A 82 -60.99 24.07 -28.97
N ALA A 83 -60.88 22.78 -29.28
CA ALA A 83 -61.99 21.81 -29.32
C ALA A 83 -61.53 20.51 -29.99
N LEU A 84 -60.59 19.80 -29.37
CA LEU A 84 -60.52 18.33 -29.40
C LEU A 84 -59.69 17.82 -28.22
N ALA A 85 -59.89 18.43 -27.04
CA ALA A 85 -59.42 17.93 -25.76
C ALA A 85 -60.65 17.46 -24.99
N GLY A 86 -60.96 16.18 -25.06
CA GLY A 86 -62.20 15.68 -24.45
C GLY A 86 -62.50 14.21 -24.68
N ALA A 87 -61.50 13.34 -24.80
CA ALA A 87 -61.62 11.89 -24.53
C ALA A 87 -60.22 11.26 -24.65
N LEU A 88 -59.80 10.51 -23.63
CA LEU A 88 -58.57 9.71 -23.55
C LEU A 88 -57.26 10.43 -23.17
N LEU A 89 -57.32 11.34 -22.20
CA LEU A 89 -56.24 11.46 -21.21
C LEU A 89 -56.94 11.57 -19.85
N THR A 90 -57.31 10.43 -19.27
CA THR A 90 -57.33 10.37 -17.82
C THR A 90 -55.94 10.82 -17.38
N PRO A 91 -55.78 11.72 -16.39
CA PRO A 91 -54.52 11.77 -15.69
C PRO A 91 -54.37 10.37 -15.12
N ALA A 92 -53.52 9.54 -15.74
CA ALA A 92 -52.96 8.42 -15.03
C ALA A 92 -52.20 9.12 -13.90
N THR A 93 -52.85 9.22 -12.74
CA THR A 93 -52.13 9.19 -11.49
C THR A 93 -51.19 8.01 -11.66
N LEU A 94 -49.90 8.28 -11.89
CA LEU A 94 -48.84 7.32 -11.63
C LEU A 94 -49.12 6.87 -10.20
N LEU A 95 -49.79 5.74 -10.05
CA LEU A 95 -49.97 5.13 -8.76
C LEU A 95 -48.55 4.74 -8.40
N ALA A 96 -47.94 5.49 -7.48
CA ALA A 96 -46.64 5.20 -6.91
C ALA A 96 -46.75 3.87 -6.16
N THR A 97 -46.74 2.76 -6.90
CA THR A 97 -46.62 1.44 -6.31
C THR A 97 -45.19 1.33 -5.79
N THR A 98 -45.06 0.85 -4.56
CA THR A 98 -43.75 0.53 -4.03
C THR A 98 -43.32 -0.82 -4.58
N PRO A 99 -42.02 -1.04 -4.82
CA PRO A 99 -41.48 -2.34 -5.17
C PRO A 99 -41.99 -3.47 -4.27
N ASP A 100 -42.36 -4.60 -4.87
CA ASP A 100 -42.59 -5.86 -4.16
C ASP A 100 -41.27 -6.64 -4.11
N VAL A 101 -40.80 -6.98 -2.92
CA VAL A 101 -39.50 -7.60 -2.66
C VAL A 101 -39.70 -8.85 -1.84
N THR A 102 -38.96 -9.92 -2.16
CA THR A 102 -38.92 -11.15 -1.39
C THR A 102 -37.48 -11.66 -1.29
N VAL A 103 -36.96 -11.82 -0.08
CA VAL A 103 -35.69 -12.48 0.18
C VAL A 103 -35.88 -13.98 0.05
N LEU A 104 -35.09 -14.61 -0.82
CA LEU A 104 -35.17 -16.06 -1.09
C LEU A 104 -34.08 -16.84 -0.32
N SER A 105 -32.90 -16.25 -0.15
CA SER A 105 -31.79 -16.84 0.60
C SER A 105 -30.80 -15.76 1.06
N PRO A 106 -30.25 -15.86 2.30
CA PRO A 106 -30.65 -16.79 3.34
C PRO A 106 -32.06 -16.41 3.84
N ASN A 107 -32.89 -17.42 4.13
CA ASN A 107 -34.28 -17.19 4.59
C ASN A 107 -34.60 -17.94 5.90
N GLY A 108 -33.59 -18.48 6.58
CA GLY A 108 -33.73 -19.20 7.84
C GLY A 108 -33.03 -20.55 7.88
N GLY A 109 -32.33 -20.83 8.98
CA GLY A 109 -31.71 -22.12 9.28
C GLY A 109 -30.40 -22.42 8.54
N GLN A 110 -29.96 -21.57 7.61
CA GLN A 110 -28.66 -21.72 6.96
C GLN A 110 -27.52 -21.54 7.97
N SER A 111 -26.36 -22.12 7.66
CA SER A 111 -25.12 -21.91 8.41
C SER A 111 -24.00 -21.61 7.41
N TRP A 112 -23.49 -20.39 7.46
CA TRP A 112 -22.51 -19.86 6.51
C TRP A 112 -21.19 -19.57 7.24
N PRO A 113 -20.04 -20.09 6.75
CA PRO A 113 -18.75 -19.69 7.29
C PRO A 113 -18.48 -18.20 7.04
N GLY A 114 -17.91 -17.52 8.03
CA GLY A 114 -17.26 -16.23 7.80
C GLY A 114 -16.17 -16.35 6.72
N GLU A 115 -15.82 -15.25 6.08
CA GLU A 115 -14.85 -15.18 4.97
C GLU A 115 -15.24 -16.01 3.73
N SER A 116 -16.39 -16.68 3.71
CA SER A 116 -16.86 -17.44 2.54
C SER A 116 -17.69 -16.57 1.60
N LEU A 117 -17.65 -16.88 0.31
CA LEU A 117 -18.52 -16.26 -0.68
C LEU A 117 -19.87 -17.01 -0.74
N GLN A 118 -20.97 -16.34 -0.41
CA GLN A 118 -22.32 -16.90 -0.40
C GLN A 118 -23.30 -16.01 -1.18
N ALA A 119 -24.23 -16.63 -1.90
CA ALA A 119 -25.23 -15.89 -2.67
C ALA A 119 -26.40 -15.43 -1.79
N VAL A 120 -26.62 -14.12 -1.72
CA VAL A 120 -27.88 -13.52 -1.28
C VAL A 120 -28.80 -13.40 -2.48
N THR A 121 -29.96 -14.04 -2.43
CA THR A 121 -30.90 -14.11 -3.57
C THR A 121 -32.26 -13.53 -3.21
N TRP A 122 -32.91 -12.89 -4.18
CA TRP A 122 -34.19 -12.21 -4.00
C TRP A 122 -35.06 -12.26 -5.27
N SER A 123 -36.34 -11.94 -5.11
CA SER A 123 -37.23 -11.49 -6.18
C SER A 123 -37.61 -10.04 -5.90
N ALA A 124 -37.49 -9.15 -6.89
CA ALA A 124 -37.93 -7.77 -6.76
C ALA A 124 -38.63 -7.34 -8.05
N THR A 125 -39.87 -6.86 -7.94
CA THR A 125 -40.67 -6.43 -9.08
C THR A 125 -41.41 -5.13 -8.78
N ASP A 126 -41.52 -4.29 -9.79
CA ASP A 126 -42.36 -3.10 -9.76
C ASP A 126 -42.90 -2.86 -11.19
N VAL A 127 -44.08 -2.23 -11.31
CA VAL A 127 -44.68 -1.91 -12.61
C VAL A 127 -43.85 -0.89 -13.40
N ASP A 128 -43.15 0.00 -12.71
CA ASP A 128 -42.25 1.01 -13.26
C ASP A 128 -40.79 0.51 -13.38
N GLY A 129 -40.52 -0.70 -12.86
CA GLY A 129 -39.23 -1.36 -12.89
C GLY A 129 -38.30 -0.96 -11.74
N ILE A 130 -37.36 -1.84 -11.42
CA ILE A 130 -36.39 -1.63 -10.34
C ILE A 130 -35.15 -0.93 -10.87
N ALA A 131 -34.83 0.23 -10.30
CA ALA A 131 -33.64 1.01 -10.63
C ALA A 131 -32.38 0.48 -9.93
N SER A 132 -32.49 0.11 -8.65
CA SER A 132 -31.35 -0.34 -7.85
C SER A 132 -31.79 -1.09 -6.59
N LEU A 133 -30.87 -1.87 -6.00
CA LEU A 133 -31.06 -2.49 -4.69
C LEU A 133 -29.88 -2.20 -3.75
N ASP A 134 -30.19 -2.05 -2.48
CA ASP A 134 -29.21 -2.05 -1.40
C ASP A 134 -29.43 -3.29 -0.52
N ILE A 135 -28.33 -3.93 -0.10
CA ILE A 135 -28.36 -5.16 0.68
C ILE A 135 -27.67 -4.92 2.01
N PHE A 136 -28.29 -5.41 3.08
CA PHE A 136 -27.80 -5.26 4.44
C PHE A 136 -27.80 -6.60 5.18
N TYR A 137 -26.97 -6.69 6.21
CA TYR A 137 -27.04 -7.75 7.20
C TYR A 137 -26.95 -7.17 8.62
N ARG A 138 -27.38 -7.96 9.61
CA ARG A 138 -27.09 -7.74 11.03
C ARG A 138 -26.82 -9.08 11.69
N ASP A 139 -26.00 -9.08 12.73
CA ASP A 139 -25.54 -10.27 13.44
C ASP A 139 -26.32 -10.54 14.74
N SER A 140 -27.18 -9.63 15.15
CA SER A 140 -28.07 -9.74 16.31
C SER A 140 -29.29 -8.83 16.15
N GLU A 141 -30.33 -9.07 16.93
CA GLU A 141 -31.55 -8.25 16.88
C GLU A 141 -31.30 -6.79 17.32
N ALA A 142 -30.37 -6.59 18.26
CA ALA A 142 -30.02 -5.27 18.79
C ALA A 142 -28.98 -4.51 17.94
N ALA A 143 -28.28 -5.19 17.02
CA ALA A 143 -27.30 -4.56 16.15
C ALA A 143 -27.97 -3.70 15.07
N SER A 144 -27.28 -2.63 14.68
CA SER A 144 -27.66 -1.84 13.51
C SER A 144 -27.43 -2.63 12.23
N TRP A 145 -28.20 -2.33 11.18
CA TRP A 145 -27.99 -2.90 9.86
C TRP A 145 -26.69 -2.41 9.25
N THR A 146 -25.81 -3.33 8.90
CA THR A 146 -24.59 -3.08 8.13
C THR A 146 -24.86 -3.29 6.65
N MET A 147 -24.54 -2.31 5.83
CA MET A 147 -24.64 -2.42 4.36
C MET A 147 -23.54 -3.36 3.86
N ILE A 148 -23.91 -4.29 2.98
CA ILE A 148 -22.98 -5.22 2.30
C ILE A 148 -22.93 -4.99 0.79
N ALA A 149 -23.94 -4.30 0.24
CA ALA A 149 -23.95 -3.88 -1.16
C ALA A 149 -24.79 -2.61 -1.32
N ARG A 150 -24.34 -1.72 -2.20
CA ARG A 150 -25.04 -0.49 -2.58
C ARG A 150 -25.34 -0.46 -4.07
N GLY A 151 -26.56 -0.11 -4.43
CA GLY A 151 -26.94 0.25 -5.78
C GLY A 151 -26.77 -0.89 -6.78
N VAL A 152 -26.92 -2.14 -6.36
CA VAL A 152 -26.75 -3.30 -7.24
C VAL A 152 -27.92 -3.44 -8.23
N ALA A 153 -27.63 -4.00 -9.40
CA ALA A 153 -28.65 -4.24 -10.41
C ALA A 153 -29.61 -5.37 -9.98
N ASN A 154 -30.84 -5.35 -10.47
CA ASN A 154 -31.83 -6.39 -10.18
C ASN A 154 -31.58 -7.68 -10.98
N THR A 155 -30.53 -8.41 -10.62
CA THR A 155 -30.15 -9.72 -11.20
C THR A 155 -30.74 -10.91 -10.46
N GLY A 156 -31.35 -10.69 -9.29
CA GLY A 156 -31.89 -11.72 -8.39
C GLY A 156 -30.83 -12.40 -7.50
N SER A 157 -29.55 -12.02 -7.59
CA SER A 157 -28.47 -12.57 -6.78
C SER A 157 -27.31 -11.59 -6.62
N PHE A 158 -26.69 -11.63 -5.44
CA PHE A 158 -25.46 -10.93 -5.10
C PHE A 158 -24.52 -11.87 -4.32
N ASP A 159 -23.26 -11.95 -4.74
CA ASP A 159 -22.25 -12.75 -4.06
C ASP A 159 -21.68 -11.94 -2.89
N TRP A 160 -22.01 -12.37 -1.67
CA TRP A 160 -21.57 -11.74 -0.43
C TRP A 160 -20.37 -12.47 0.15
N GLY A 161 -19.25 -11.75 0.32
CA GLY A 161 -18.18 -12.16 1.21
C GLY A 161 -18.68 -12.07 2.65
N VAL A 162 -19.12 -13.21 3.22
CA VAL A 162 -19.77 -13.27 4.52
C VAL A 162 -18.83 -12.69 5.57
N HIS A 163 -19.24 -11.59 6.18
CA HIS A 163 -18.47 -10.95 7.24
C HIS A 163 -18.22 -11.96 8.37
N HIS A 164 -16.96 -12.09 8.79
CA HIS A 164 -16.61 -12.97 9.89
C HIS A 164 -17.00 -12.35 11.24
N THR A 165 -18.30 -12.43 11.55
CA THR A 165 -18.93 -12.02 12.80
C THR A 165 -19.76 -13.19 13.35
N PRO A 166 -19.11 -14.20 13.96
CA PRO A 166 -19.77 -15.45 14.34
C PRO A 166 -21.02 -15.22 15.19
N THR A 167 -22.15 -15.78 14.76
CA THR A 167 -23.45 -15.59 15.43
C THR A 167 -24.46 -16.67 15.04
N GLY A 168 -25.44 -16.93 15.90
CA GLY A 168 -26.64 -17.72 15.56
C GLY A 168 -27.86 -16.86 15.22
N GLN A 169 -27.71 -15.54 15.15
CA GLN A 169 -28.81 -14.58 15.09
C GLN A 169 -28.81 -13.69 13.83
N ALA A 170 -28.10 -14.09 12.78
CA ALA A 170 -27.96 -13.26 11.60
C ALA A 170 -29.29 -13.09 10.82
N ARG A 171 -29.47 -11.93 10.20
CA ARG A 171 -30.56 -11.60 9.28
C ARG A 171 -30.00 -10.83 8.09
N VAL A 172 -30.61 -11.00 6.91
CA VAL A 172 -30.39 -10.12 5.76
C VAL A 172 -31.63 -9.28 5.48
N ARG A 173 -31.43 -8.14 4.82
CA ARG A 173 -32.48 -7.27 4.31
C ARG A 173 -32.11 -6.79 2.92
N VAL A 174 -33.08 -6.81 2.01
CA VAL A 174 -32.95 -6.29 0.64
C VAL A 174 -33.93 -5.14 0.47
N LEU A 175 -33.42 -3.96 0.10
CA LEU A 175 -34.18 -2.75 -0.14
C LEU A 175 -34.10 -2.40 -1.62
N ALA A 176 -35.22 -2.47 -2.34
CA ALA A 176 -35.32 -2.09 -3.74
C ALA A 176 -35.82 -0.64 -3.89
N ARG A 177 -35.28 0.07 -4.88
CA ARG A 177 -35.75 1.38 -5.34
C ARG A 177 -36.20 1.28 -6.80
N ASP A 178 -37.39 1.77 -7.10
CA ASP A 178 -37.87 1.90 -8.49
C ASP A 178 -37.26 3.13 -9.20
N VAL A 179 -37.62 3.33 -10.47
CA VAL A 179 -37.18 4.48 -11.29
C VAL A 179 -37.75 5.83 -10.85
N LEU A 180 -38.80 5.83 -10.01
CA LEU A 180 -39.41 7.01 -9.42
C LEU A 180 -38.92 7.25 -7.97
N ASN A 181 -37.96 6.43 -7.51
CA ASN A 181 -37.36 6.45 -6.18
C ASN A 181 -38.32 6.05 -5.03
N ASN A 182 -39.41 5.34 -5.32
CA ASN A 182 -40.19 4.64 -4.29
C ASN A 182 -39.40 3.41 -3.81
N THR A 183 -39.60 3.03 -2.55
CA THR A 183 -38.86 1.94 -1.90
C THR A 183 -39.78 0.82 -1.45
N GLY A 184 -39.32 -0.41 -1.64
CA GLY A 184 -39.87 -1.61 -1.01
C GLY A 184 -38.74 -2.46 -0.44
N GLU A 185 -38.99 -3.19 0.64
CA GLU A 185 -37.97 -4.03 1.27
C GLU A 185 -38.55 -5.33 1.80
N ASP A 186 -37.69 -6.32 1.93
CA ASP A 186 -37.98 -7.56 2.64
C ASP A 186 -36.76 -8.03 3.45
N LEU A 187 -37.03 -8.84 4.46
CA LEU A 187 -36.05 -9.43 5.37
C LEU A 187 -36.16 -10.94 5.31
N SER A 188 -35.05 -11.63 5.59
CA SER A 188 -35.10 -13.08 5.78
C SER A 188 -36.08 -13.49 6.89
N ASP A 189 -36.95 -14.46 6.61
CA ASP A 189 -38.03 -14.96 7.48
C ASP A 189 -37.53 -15.41 8.86
N ASN A 190 -36.37 -16.07 8.91
CA ASN A 190 -35.79 -16.57 10.16
C ASN A 190 -34.27 -16.34 10.27
N VAL A 191 -33.70 -16.62 11.46
CA VAL A 191 -32.26 -16.51 11.73
C VAL A 191 -31.50 -17.49 10.85
N PHE A 192 -30.32 -17.07 10.40
CA PHE A 192 -29.28 -17.99 9.96
C PHE A 192 -28.04 -17.81 10.85
N ALA A 193 -27.12 -18.76 10.79
CA ALA A 193 -25.88 -18.73 11.55
C ALA A 193 -24.69 -18.31 10.67
N ILE A 194 -23.80 -17.49 11.23
CA ILE A 194 -22.46 -17.24 10.71
C ILE A 194 -21.48 -18.01 11.61
N THR A 195 -20.67 -18.90 11.05
CA THR A 195 -19.72 -19.71 11.83
C THR A 195 -18.31 -19.14 11.78
N ALA A 196 -17.56 -19.31 12.86
CA ALA A 196 -16.18 -18.87 12.94
C ALA A 196 -15.26 -19.62 11.96
N VAL A 197 -14.26 -18.90 11.47
CA VAL A 197 -13.08 -19.45 10.79
C VAL A 197 -11.94 -19.49 11.79
N MET A 198 -11.23 -20.61 11.84
CA MET A 198 -10.13 -20.82 12.78
C MET A 198 -8.79 -20.59 12.10
N GLY A 199 -7.96 -19.71 12.67
CA GLY A 199 -6.53 -19.63 12.38
C GLY A 199 -5.69 -20.07 13.58
N ARG A 200 -4.40 -19.69 13.57
CA ARG A 200 -3.49 -19.93 14.71
C ARG A 200 -3.90 -19.09 15.94
N VAL A 201 -4.39 -17.87 15.71
CA VAL A 201 -5.02 -17.02 16.72
C VAL A 201 -6.47 -16.77 16.31
N PRO A 202 -7.44 -16.98 17.21
CA PRO A 202 -8.84 -16.71 16.89
C PRO A 202 -9.06 -15.20 16.83
N THR A 203 -9.50 -14.70 15.68
CA THR A 203 -9.83 -13.30 15.43
C THR A 203 -11.03 -13.20 14.50
N THR A 204 -11.72 -12.06 14.54
CA THR A 204 -12.90 -11.70 13.76
C THR A 204 -12.72 -10.30 13.17
N LEU A 205 -13.66 -9.83 12.36
CA LEU A 205 -13.65 -8.44 11.90
C LEU A 205 -13.75 -7.41 13.04
N ARG A 206 -14.33 -7.79 14.19
CA ARG A 206 -14.44 -6.87 15.33
C ARG A 206 -13.07 -6.59 15.91
N ASP A 207 -12.20 -7.59 16.01
CA ASP A 207 -10.84 -7.46 16.57
C ASP A 207 -9.92 -6.52 15.75
N PHE A 208 -10.26 -6.29 14.48
CA PHE A 208 -9.53 -5.36 13.59
C PHE A 208 -10.26 -4.03 13.33
N ARG A 209 -11.42 -3.80 14.00
CA ARG A 209 -12.22 -2.60 13.77
C ARG A 209 -11.48 -1.34 14.23
N MET A 210 -11.33 -0.38 13.32
CA MET A 210 -10.64 0.90 13.55
C MET A 210 -11.55 2.10 13.26
N PRO A 211 -11.48 3.19 14.06
CA PRO A 211 -12.17 4.45 13.78
C PRO A 211 -11.82 5.03 12.41
N GLY A 212 -12.59 6.03 11.96
CA GLY A 212 -12.53 6.62 10.63
C GLY A 212 -13.79 6.32 9.82
N THR A 213 -13.81 6.77 8.56
CA THR A 213 -14.89 6.41 7.62
C THR A 213 -15.00 4.89 7.54
N GLN A 214 -16.19 4.34 7.75
CA GLN A 214 -16.45 2.90 7.62
C GLN A 214 -16.92 2.55 6.19
N PRO A 215 -16.86 1.27 5.78
CA PRO A 215 -17.36 0.84 4.48
C PRO A 215 -18.80 1.27 4.24
N PHE A 216 -19.08 1.73 3.03
CA PHE A 216 -20.34 2.33 2.59
C PHE A 216 -20.80 3.55 3.43
N ALA A 217 -19.95 4.22 4.21
CA ALA A 217 -20.40 5.41 4.94
C ALA A 217 -20.68 6.60 4.01
N LEU A 218 -20.02 6.67 2.85
CA LEU A 218 -20.16 7.78 1.89
C LEU A 218 -20.43 7.28 0.48
N ALA A 219 -21.01 8.14 -0.36
CA ALA A 219 -21.34 7.80 -1.74
C ALA A 219 -20.26 8.28 -2.73
N GLY A 220 -19.58 7.32 -3.36
CA GLY A 220 -18.96 7.45 -4.67
C GLY A 220 -17.60 8.15 -4.72
N PHE A 221 -16.58 7.39 -5.10
CA PHE A 221 -15.24 7.89 -5.42
C PHE A 221 -15.04 8.13 -6.92
N THR A 222 -14.03 8.92 -7.23
CA THR A 222 -13.63 9.27 -8.58
C THR A 222 -12.45 8.40 -9.01
N ARG A 223 -12.59 7.71 -10.15
CA ARG A 223 -11.48 6.93 -10.74
C ARG A 223 -10.26 7.82 -10.97
N SER A 224 -9.06 7.32 -10.69
CA SER A 224 -7.82 8.09 -10.92
C SER A 224 -7.65 8.52 -12.38
N SER A 225 -8.15 7.73 -13.36
CA SER A 225 -8.18 8.10 -14.78
C SER A 225 -8.88 9.43 -15.06
N ASN A 226 -9.92 9.77 -14.28
CA ASN A 226 -10.63 11.04 -14.44
C ASN A 226 -9.73 12.21 -14.00
N CYS A 227 -9.00 12.05 -12.90
CA CYS A 227 -8.04 13.04 -12.41
C CYS A 227 -6.92 13.27 -13.43
N GLN A 228 -6.40 12.20 -14.02
CA GLN A 228 -5.29 12.23 -14.98
C GLN A 228 -5.60 13.02 -16.26
N THR A 229 -6.88 13.20 -16.61
CA THR A 229 -7.30 14.00 -17.78
C THR A 229 -6.88 15.47 -17.65
N CYS A 230 -6.82 16.00 -16.43
CA CYS A 230 -6.37 17.36 -16.16
C CYS A 230 -5.03 17.42 -15.43
N HIS A 231 -4.70 16.41 -14.64
CA HIS A 231 -3.51 16.38 -13.79
C HIS A 231 -2.35 15.55 -14.38
N GLY A 232 -2.40 15.24 -15.68
CA GLY A 232 -1.33 14.53 -16.40
C GLY A 232 -1.24 14.89 -17.89
N GLY A 233 -0.18 14.41 -18.54
CA GLY A 233 0.08 14.53 -19.98
C GLY A 233 0.60 15.90 -20.46
N TYR A 234 1.12 16.75 -19.58
CA TYR A 234 1.63 18.09 -19.91
C TYR A 234 3.06 18.39 -19.45
N ASP A 235 3.55 17.80 -18.36
CA ASP A 235 4.91 18.00 -17.86
C ASP A 235 5.32 16.90 -16.88
N THR A 236 6.00 15.86 -17.35
CA THR A 236 6.40 14.71 -16.51
C THR A 236 7.37 15.06 -15.38
N ALA A 237 7.97 16.26 -15.38
CA ALA A 237 8.86 16.72 -14.31
C ALA A 237 8.10 17.38 -13.14
N ALA A 238 6.82 17.72 -13.31
CA ALA A 238 6.05 18.42 -12.29
C ALA A 238 4.59 17.93 -12.13
N GLU A 239 4.03 17.29 -13.15
CA GLU A 239 2.63 16.88 -13.11
C GLU A 239 2.38 15.76 -12.09
N PRO A 240 1.26 15.83 -11.33
CA PRO A 240 0.98 14.83 -10.30
C PRO A 240 0.82 13.40 -10.86
N ALA A 241 0.11 13.24 -11.98
CA ALA A 241 -0.30 11.92 -12.47
C ALA A 241 0.87 11.01 -12.85
N HIS A 242 1.87 11.51 -13.58
CA HIS A 242 2.97 10.68 -14.07
C HIS A 242 3.84 10.18 -12.92
N ALA A 243 4.18 11.07 -11.97
CA ALA A 243 4.95 10.69 -10.79
C ALA A 243 4.19 9.67 -9.92
N TRP A 244 2.89 9.91 -9.68
CA TRP A 244 2.05 9.04 -8.86
C TRP A 244 1.95 7.64 -9.45
N LYS A 245 1.68 7.52 -10.76
CA LYS A 245 1.57 6.22 -11.44
C LYS A 245 2.79 5.32 -11.26
N GLY A 246 3.99 5.90 -11.17
CA GLY A 246 5.21 5.15 -10.95
C GLY A 246 5.47 4.79 -9.47
N SER A 247 4.80 5.47 -8.53
CA SER A 247 5.02 5.29 -7.09
C SER A 247 4.46 3.96 -6.58
N MET A 248 5.00 3.45 -5.47
CA MET A 248 4.42 2.26 -4.83
C MET A 248 3.03 2.53 -4.22
N MET A 249 2.65 3.79 -3.97
CA MET A 249 1.29 4.13 -3.51
C MET A 249 0.24 3.77 -4.58
N ALA A 250 0.47 4.13 -5.83
CA ALA A 250 -0.39 3.77 -6.97
C ALA A 250 -0.38 2.27 -7.30
N GLN A 251 0.62 1.55 -6.79
CA GLN A 251 0.84 0.14 -7.06
C GLN A 251 0.56 -0.75 -5.84
N ALA A 252 0.07 -0.18 -4.73
CA ALA A 252 -0.12 -0.90 -3.47
C ALA A 252 -1.10 -2.08 -3.62
N GLY A 253 -2.15 -1.92 -4.44
CA GLY A 253 -3.10 -2.99 -4.80
C GLY A 253 -2.64 -3.89 -5.97
N ARG A 254 -1.40 -3.76 -6.44
CA ARG A 254 -0.78 -4.59 -7.49
C ARG A 254 0.46 -5.33 -7.01
N ASP A 255 0.84 -5.15 -5.75
CA ASP A 255 2.08 -5.68 -5.20
C ASP A 255 1.93 -7.19 -4.88
N PRO A 256 2.62 -8.11 -5.59
CA PRO A 256 2.55 -9.54 -5.30
C PRO A 256 3.14 -9.90 -3.92
N LEU A 257 4.05 -9.09 -3.37
CA LEU A 257 4.55 -9.28 -2.01
C LEU A 257 3.43 -9.04 -0.99
N PHE A 258 2.62 -7.99 -1.22
CA PHE A 258 1.46 -7.71 -0.38
C PHE A 258 0.49 -8.91 -0.34
N TYR A 259 0.12 -9.47 -1.49
CA TYR A 259 -0.80 -10.61 -1.54
C TYR A 259 -0.22 -11.88 -0.88
N ALA A 260 1.08 -12.15 -1.03
CA ALA A 260 1.72 -13.26 -0.33
C ALA A 260 1.71 -13.07 1.20
N CYS A 261 1.96 -11.85 1.68
CA CYS A 261 1.83 -11.51 3.11
C CYS A 261 0.38 -11.63 3.60
N LEU A 262 -0.57 -11.14 2.80
CA LEU A 262 -2.00 -11.14 3.11
C LEU A 262 -2.53 -12.58 3.29
N ALA A 263 -2.08 -13.51 2.45
CA ALA A 263 -2.42 -14.92 2.56
C ALA A 263 -1.98 -15.53 3.90
N ILE A 264 -0.72 -15.29 4.31
CA ILE A 264 -0.20 -15.77 5.60
C ILE A 264 -0.91 -15.07 6.78
N ALA A 265 -1.12 -13.76 6.70
CA ALA A 265 -1.80 -13.00 7.74
C ALA A 265 -3.21 -13.55 8.02
N ASN A 266 -4.01 -13.77 6.97
CA ASN A 266 -5.35 -14.34 7.12
C ASN A 266 -5.35 -15.82 7.54
N GLN A 267 -4.34 -16.59 7.13
CA GLN A 267 -4.15 -17.98 7.61
C GLN A 267 -3.86 -18.01 9.12
N ASP A 268 -3.04 -17.08 9.61
CA ASP A 268 -2.62 -17.02 11.00
C ASP A 268 -3.68 -16.40 11.91
N ALA A 269 -4.28 -15.29 11.48
CA ALA A 269 -5.32 -14.55 12.18
C ALA A 269 -6.42 -14.16 11.17
N PRO A 270 -7.52 -14.92 11.08
CA PRO A 270 -8.61 -14.65 10.16
C PRO A 270 -9.14 -13.22 10.30
N SER A 271 -9.54 -12.62 9.19
CA SER A 271 -10.01 -11.23 9.12
C SER A 271 -8.95 -10.14 9.27
N SER A 272 -7.68 -10.49 9.56
CA SER A 272 -6.59 -9.50 9.67
C SER A 272 -6.35 -8.72 8.39
N GLY A 273 -6.63 -9.33 7.24
CA GLY A 273 -6.49 -8.71 5.94
C GLY A 273 -7.36 -7.46 5.75
N ASP A 274 -8.46 -7.30 6.48
CA ASP A 274 -9.30 -6.09 6.40
C ASP A 274 -8.48 -4.83 6.74
N LEU A 275 -7.68 -4.89 7.81
CA LEU A 275 -6.79 -3.80 8.22
C LEU A 275 -5.73 -3.49 7.15
N CYS A 276 -5.19 -4.53 6.51
CA CYS A 276 -4.15 -4.36 5.49
C CYS A 276 -4.72 -3.73 4.21
N ILE A 277 -5.87 -4.22 3.74
CA ILE A 277 -6.56 -3.72 2.54
C ILE A 277 -6.97 -2.26 2.73
N ARG A 278 -7.32 -1.85 3.96
CA ARG A 278 -7.64 -0.45 4.28
C ARG A 278 -6.54 0.53 3.87
N CYS A 279 -5.26 0.16 3.98
CA CYS A 279 -4.15 1.01 3.56
C CYS A 279 -3.67 0.72 2.14
N HIS A 280 -3.74 -0.53 1.69
CA HIS A 280 -3.22 -0.94 0.37
C HIS A 280 -4.20 -0.73 -0.79
N SER A 281 -5.49 -0.69 -0.48
CA SER A 281 -6.59 -0.43 -1.42
C SER A 281 -7.74 0.31 -0.68
N PRO A 282 -7.52 1.56 -0.24
CA PRO A 282 -8.51 2.32 0.53
C PRO A 282 -9.87 2.41 -0.16
N PHE A 283 -9.89 2.61 -1.48
CA PHE A 283 -11.13 2.69 -2.25
C PHE A 283 -11.92 1.37 -2.23
N GLY A 284 -11.23 0.24 -2.47
CA GLY A 284 -11.85 -1.08 -2.37
C GLY A 284 -12.42 -1.34 -0.98
N TRP A 285 -11.68 -0.95 0.06
CA TRP A 285 -12.12 -1.09 1.46
C TRP A 285 -13.35 -0.23 1.78
N VAL A 286 -13.37 1.06 1.42
CA VAL A 286 -14.52 1.94 1.70
C VAL A 286 -15.77 1.52 0.92
N GLU A 287 -15.61 0.86 -0.24
CA GLU A 287 -16.73 0.28 -0.98
C GLU A 287 -17.08 -1.16 -0.55
N GLY A 288 -16.57 -1.62 0.60
CA GLY A 288 -16.90 -2.93 1.19
C GLY A 288 -16.30 -4.14 0.47
N ARG A 289 -15.33 -3.93 -0.42
CA ARG A 289 -14.66 -5.00 -1.19
C ARG A 289 -13.39 -5.53 -0.52
N SER A 290 -13.16 -5.19 0.75
CA SER A 290 -12.21 -5.88 1.62
C SER A 290 -12.74 -7.20 2.17
N GLN A 291 -13.96 -7.60 1.80
CA GLN A 291 -14.62 -8.82 2.26
C GLN A 291 -14.92 -9.73 1.05
N PRO A 292 -14.43 -10.99 1.02
CA PRO A 292 -13.53 -11.62 2.01
C PRO A 292 -12.17 -10.92 2.16
N THR A 293 -11.54 -11.09 3.31
CA THR A 293 -10.30 -10.40 3.71
C THR A 293 -9.04 -10.84 2.97
N ASP A 294 -9.15 -11.81 2.07
CA ASP A 294 -8.11 -12.23 1.14
C ASP A 294 -7.95 -11.28 -0.07
N GLY A 295 -8.84 -10.29 -0.22
CA GLY A 295 -8.82 -9.32 -1.32
C GLY A 295 -9.37 -9.87 -2.64
N SER A 296 -9.99 -11.06 -2.65
CA SER A 296 -10.59 -11.67 -3.85
C SER A 296 -11.74 -10.85 -4.45
N SER A 297 -12.39 -10.02 -3.63
CA SER A 297 -13.46 -9.10 -4.07
C SER A 297 -12.96 -7.80 -4.70
N LEU A 298 -11.64 -7.53 -4.67
CA LEU A 298 -11.08 -6.29 -5.23
C LEU A 298 -11.18 -6.26 -6.75
N LEU A 299 -11.67 -5.14 -7.29
CA LEU A 299 -11.84 -4.90 -8.71
C LEU A 299 -10.58 -4.27 -9.33
N ALA A 300 -10.53 -4.22 -10.66
CA ALA A 300 -9.43 -3.58 -11.38
C ALA A 300 -9.20 -2.10 -11.00
N ILE A 301 -10.25 -1.39 -10.61
CA ILE A 301 -10.15 -0.01 -10.14
C ILE A 301 -9.52 0.09 -8.74
N ASP A 302 -9.71 -0.91 -7.89
CA ASP A 302 -9.19 -0.93 -6.52
C ASP A 302 -7.66 -1.15 -6.52
N ARG A 303 -7.14 -1.73 -7.61
CA ARG A 303 -5.70 -1.92 -7.83
C ARG A 303 -4.93 -0.63 -8.04
N ASP A 304 -5.58 0.51 -8.27
CA ASP A 304 -4.93 1.83 -8.26
C ASP A 304 -4.42 2.24 -6.86
N GLY A 305 -4.63 1.38 -5.85
CA GLY A 305 -4.00 1.48 -4.55
C GLY A 305 -4.41 2.75 -3.81
N VAL A 306 -3.43 3.44 -3.24
CA VAL A 306 -3.65 4.75 -2.60
C VAL A 306 -3.72 5.82 -3.70
N SER A 307 -4.93 6.34 -3.91
CA SER A 307 -5.32 6.98 -5.16
C SER A 307 -5.38 8.51 -5.04
N CYS A 308 -5.73 9.20 -6.13
CA CYS A 308 -5.85 10.67 -6.11
C CYS A 308 -7.01 11.18 -5.25
N ASP A 309 -7.99 10.33 -4.94
CA ASP A 309 -9.25 10.73 -4.34
C ASP A 309 -9.33 10.39 -2.85
N ASP A 310 -8.34 10.84 -2.08
CA ASP A 310 -8.23 10.52 -0.66
C ASP A 310 -8.44 11.76 0.24
N LEU A 311 -9.45 11.62 1.11
CA LEU A 311 -9.48 11.88 2.56
C LEU A 311 -9.21 13.31 3.10
N VAL A 312 -10.21 13.88 3.80
CA VAL A 312 -10.15 14.58 5.12
C VAL A 312 -11.33 15.53 5.34
N VAL A 313 -12.39 15.13 6.07
CA VAL A 313 -13.28 16.05 6.83
C VAL A 313 -13.90 15.43 8.09
N LEU A 314 -13.48 15.89 9.27
CA LEU A 314 -13.98 15.44 10.58
C LEU A 314 -15.49 15.63 10.84
N SER A 315 -16.22 16.44 10.06
CA SER A 315 -17.55 16.93 10.43
C SER A 315 -18.72 15.99 10.12
N ALA A 316 -18.50 14.76 9.64
CA ALA A 316 -19.57 13.82 9.28
C ALA A 316 -19.43 12.41 9.87
N ILE A 317 -18.47 12.19 10.76
CA ILE A 317 -18.22 10.89 11.38
C ILE A 317 -19.01 10.74 12.69
N PRO A 318 -19.67 9.59 12.93
CA PRO A 318 -20.31 9.29 14.21
C PRO A 318 -19.31 9.36 15.38
N PRO A 319 -19.70 9.78 16.60
CA PRO A 319 -18.78 9.93 17.73
C PRO A 319 -17.92 8.69 18.04
N GLY A 320 -18.48 7.48 17.88
CA GLY A 320 -17.76 6.22 18.11
C GLY A 320 -16.71 5.87 17.04
N ASP A 321 -16.71 6.55 15.91
CA ASP A 321 -15.78 6.34 14.80
C ASP A 321 -14.83 7.52 14.61
N LEU A 322 -14.81 8.50 15.52
CA LEU A 322 -13.87 9.61 15.44
C LEU A 322 -12.43 9.11 15.67
N PRO A 323 -11.52 9.31 14.70
CA PRO A 323 -10.10 9.03 14.90
C PRO A 323 -9.56 9.76 16.13
N THR A 324 -8.79 9.04 16.94
CA THR A 324 -8.10 9.62 18.11
C THR A 324 -6.63 9.93 17.84
N GLU A 325 -6.09 9.43 16.72
CA GLU A 325 -4.73 9.65 16.26
C GLU A 325 -4.60 9.39 14.75
N HIS A 326 -3.36 9.42 14.24
CA HIS A 326 -3.03 9.20 12.83
C HIS A 326 -2.26 7.89 12.68
N SER A 327 -2.98 6.77 12.64
CA SER A 327 -2.42 5.41 12.55
C SER A 327 -3.45 4.45 11.95
N ASN A 328 -3.04 3.22 11.60
CA ASN A 328 -3.94 2.08 11.36
C ASN A 328 -5.07 2.33 10.35
N GLY A 329 -4.83 3.21 9.38
CA GLY A 329 -5.80 3.59 8.36
C GLY A 329 -6.95 4.46 8.89
N GLN A 330 -6.85 5.09 10.07
CA GLN A 330 -7.91 5.91 10.72
C GLN A 330 -8.22 7.23 9.98
N TYR A 331 -8.47 7.15 8.68
CA TYR A 331 -8.74 8.27 7.80
C TYR A 331 -10.23 8.66 7.77
N VAL A 332 -10.49 9.87 7.28
CA VAL A 332 -11.83 10.43 7.17
C VAL A 332 -12.07 10.99 5.78
N ASP A 333 -13.10 10.53 5.10
CA ASP A 333 -13.48 10.98 3.77
C ASP A 333 -14.37 12.23 3.80
N ASP A 334 -14.33 13.05 2.75
CA ASP A 334 -15.25 14.19 2.61
C ASP A 334 -16.61 13.71 2.07
N PRO A 335 -17.72 13.85 2.81
CA PRO A 335 -19.05 13.43 2.37
C PRO A 335 -19.57 14.16 1.13
N ASN A 336 -18.98 15.31 0.78
CA ASN A 336 -19.36 16.10 -0.38
C ASN A 336 -18.42 15.88 -1.57
N ASN A 337 -17.50 14.93 -1.48
CA ASN A 337 -16.56 14.58 -2.54
C ASN A 337 -15.77 15.80 -3.08
N ARG A 338 -15.40 16.74 -2.19
CA ARG A 338 -14.60 17.91 -2.55
C ARG A 338 -13.12 17.53 -2.52
N LYS A 339 -12.41 17.79 -3.62
CA LYS A 339 -10.98 17.48 -3.70
C LYS A 339 -10.18 18.40 -2.79
N ARG A 340 -9.20 17.84 -2.09
CA ARG A 340 -8.43 18.54 -1.06
C ARG A 340 -7.02 18.81 -1.54
N GLY A 341 -6.50 19.96 -1.15
CA GLY A 341 -5.16 20.34 -1.51
C GLY A 341 -4.65 21.56 -0.74
N PRO A 342 -3.38 21.92 -0.96
CA PRO A 342 -2.69 22.92 -0.17
C PRO A 342 -2.97 24.37 -0.58
N TYR A 343 -3.77 24.60 -1.63
CA TYR A 343 -3.93 25.91 -2.28
C TYR A 343 -5.36 26.45 -2.20
N THR A 344 -5.51 27.71 -1.80
CA THR A 344 -6.80 28.42 -1.76
C THR A 344 -7.17 29.07 -3.09
N ASP A 345 -6.21 29.26 -3.99
CA ASP A 345 -6.33 30.02 -5.24
C ASP A 345 -6.56 29.13 -6.49
N ALA A 346 -6.93 27.86 -6.31
CA ALA A 346 -7.21 26.92 -7.40
C ALA A 346 -8.54 27.21 -8.15
N THR A 347 -8.82 28.48 -8.42
CA THR A 347 -10.09 29.03 -8.92
C THR A 347 -10.53 28.43 -10.26
N THR A 348 -9.60 27.96 -11.08
CA THR A 348 -9.82 27.42 -12.43
C THR A 348 -10.23 25.94 -12.46
N ALA A 349 -10.23 25.24 -11.32
CA ALA A 349 -10.61 23.83 -11.27
C ALA A 349 -12.13 23.65 -11.49
N PRO A 350 -12.56 22.75 -12.41
CA PRO A 350 -13.96 22.54 -12.78
C PRO A 350 -14.72 21.60 -11.83
N HIS A 351 -14.07 21.12 -10.77
CA HIS A 351 -14.66 20.24 -9.75
C HIS A 351 -14.68 20.93 -8.38
N PRO A 352 -15.54 20.46 -7.45
CA PRO A 352 -15.54 20.94 -6.07
C PRO A 352 -14.17 20.73 -5.42
N LYS A 353 -13.76 21.71 -4.61
CA LYS A 353 -12.44 21.76 -3.97
C LYS A 353 -12.50 22.45 -2.62
N LEU A 354 -11.60 22.07 -1.72
CA LEU A 354 -11.39 22.78 -0.47
C LEU A 354 -9.91 22.77 -0.10
N ALA A 355 -9.36 23.94 0.23
CA ALA A 355 -8.01 24.01 0.78
C ALA A 355 -7.98 23.36 2.17
N ALA A 356 -7.00 22.50 2.43
CA ALA A 356 -6.90 21.75 3.68
C ALA A 356 -5.46 21.74 4.20
N ALA A 357 -5.24 22.36 5.36
CA ALA A 357 -3.93 22.40 6.02
C ALA A 357 -3.35 21.00 6.29
N PHE A 358 -4.23 20.02 6.55
CA PHE A 358 -3.83 18.63 6.75
C PHE A 358 -3.04 18.03 5.59
N THR A 359 -3.27 18.48 4.34
CA THR A 359 -2.50 18.02 3.17
C THR A 359 -1.03 18.44 3.19
N ARG A 360 -0.68 19.46 3.99
CA ARG A 360 0.71 19.89 4.24
C ARG A 360 1.29 19.33 5.55
N SER A 361 0.53 18.50 6.28
CA SER A 361 0.97 17.92 7.56
C SER A 361 1.47 16.50 7.38
N SER A 362 2.57 16.14 8.05
CA SER A 362 3.04 14.75 8.14
C SER A 362 1.99 13.79 8.69
N ALA A 363 1.02 14.29 9.46
CA ALA A 363 -0.10 13.52 9.99
C ALA A 363 -0.93 12.82 8.90
N LEU A 364 -0.97 13.37 7.67
CA LEU A 364 -1.58 12.70 6.53
C LEU A 364 -0.91 11.34 6.30
N CYS A 365 0.42 11.32 6.25
CA CYS A 365 1.22 10.12 6.06
C CYS A 365 1.10 9.16 7.24
N GLY A 366 1.05 9.69 8.48
CA GLY A 366 0.88 8.89 9.70
C GLY A 366 -0.31 7.95 9.66
N THR A 367 -1.41 8.37 9.02
CA THR A 367 -2.62 7.54 8.87
C THR A 367 -2.36 6.14 8.34
N CYS A 368 -1.37 5.95 7.45
CA CYS A 368 -0.98 4.63 6.94
C CYS A 368 0.47 4.23 7.29
N HIS A 369 1.30 5.17 7.77
CA HIS A 369 2.71 4.94 8.09
C HIS A 369 3.01 4.91 9.61
N ASP A 370 1.97 4.71 10.41
CA ASP A 370 2.05 4.27 11.80
C ASP A 370 1.07 3.11 11.95
N VAL A 371 1.58 1.88 12.01
CA VAL A 371 0.76 0.66 11.89
C VAL A 371 1.02 -0.23 13.07
N SER A 372 -0.05 -0.66 13.72
CA SER A 372 0.00 -1.58 14.85
C SER A 372 -0.92 -2.76 14.61
N ASN A 373 -0.64 -3.90 15.24
CA ASN A 373 -1.59 -5.00 15.30
C ASN A 373 -2.57 -4.76 16.45
N PRO A 374 -3.85 -4.44 16.18
CA PRO A 374 -4.82 -4.16 17.25
C PRO A 374 -5.21 -5.34 18.10
N VAL A 375 -4.92 -6.55 17.65
CA VAL A 375 -5.23 -7.75 18.42
C VAL A 375 -4.39 -7.79 19.69
N TYR A 376 -3.19 -7.19 19.68
CA TYR A 376 -2.23 -7.28 20.78
C TYR A 376 -2.05 -5.94 21.49
N GLU A 377 -2.31 -5.92 22.79
CA GLU A 377 -2.15 -4.77 23.67
C GLU A 377 -0.87 -4.91 24.52
N LYS A 378 -0.23 -3.78 24.81
CA LYS A 378 1.03 -3.72 25.54
C LYS A 378 0.88 -4.18 26.99
N VAL A 379 1.67 -5.17 27.40
CA VAL A 379 1.73 -5.70 28.78
C VAL A 379 3.02 -5.26 29.48
N SER A 380 4.13 -5.25 28.74
CA SER A 380 5.45 -4.79 29.19
C SER A 380 6.10 -3.96 28.08
N ASP A 381 7.29 -3.37 28.29
CA ASP A 381 7.90 -2.44 27.33
C ASP A 381 7.98 -2.97 25.90
N ASP A 382 8.35 -4.24 25.76
CA ASP A 382 8.59 -4.92 24.49
C ASP A 382 7.69 -6.17 24.33
N ASP A 383 6.75 -6.42 25.26
CA ASP A 383 5.84 -7.57 25.25
C ASP A 383 4.37 -7.17 25.17
N TYR A 384 3.62 -7.88 24.34
CA TYR A 384 2.21 -7.64 24.05
C TYR A 384 1.39 -8.93 24.23
N ALA A 385 0.09 -8.82 24.49
CA ALA A 385 -0.80 -9.97 24.65
C ALA A 385 -2.14 -9.73 23.94
N PRO A 386 -2.80 -10.80 23.43
CA PRO A 386 -4.06 -10.65 22.75
C PRO A 386 -5.15 -10.10 23.68
N GLY A 387 -5.94 -9.16 23.15
CA GLY A 387 -7.15 -8.65 23.80
C GLY A 387 -8.29 -9.69 23.82
N PRO A 388 -9.47 -9.30 24.33
CA PRO A 388 -10.64 -10.16 24.32
C PRO A 388 -11.09 -10.48 22.88
N PHE A 389 -11.30 -11.77 22.60
CA PHE A 389 -11.80 -12.24 21.31
C PHE A 389 -13.17 -11.64 20.95
N ASP A 390 -13.39 -11.44 19.65
CA ASP A 390 -14.65 -10.98 19.05
C ASP A 390 -15.11 -9.63 19.62
N THR A 391 -14.15 -8.78 19.94
CA THR A 391 -14.38 -7.47 20.56
C THR A 391 -13.58 -6.42 19.82
N ALA A 392 -14.16 -5.24 19.61
CA ALA A 392 -13.39 -4.12 19.08
C ALA A 392 -12.22 -3.79 20.03
N PRO A 393 -11.02 -3.50 19.51
CA PRO A 393 -9.88 -3.16 20.34
C PRO A 393 -10.19 -1.99 21.28
N GLY A 394 -9.49 -1.94 22.42
CA GLY A 394 -9.53 -0.84 23.39
C GLY A 394 -9.06 0.50 22.80
N PRO A 395 -8.51 1.45 23.56
CA PRO A 395 -8.05 2.69 22.96
C PRO A 395 -7.09 2.39 21.79
N VAL A 396 -7.46 2.81 20.58
CA VAL A 396 -6.79 2.41 19.32
C VAL A 396 -5.51 3.18 19.04
N GLN A 397 -4.70 3.34 20.09
CA GLN A 397 -3.49 4.16 20.06
C GLN A 397 -2.27 3.31 19.68
N ALA A 398 -1.40 3.85 18.84
CA ALA A 398 -0.16 3.20 18.41
C ALA A 398 0.80 2.98 19.58
N SER A 399 0.67 3.74 20.67
CA SER A 399 1.44 3.52 21.90
C SER A 399 1.00 2.28 22.69
N ILE A 400 -0.20 1.75 22.42
CA ILE A 400 -0.81 0.64 23.16
C ILE A 400 -0.70 -0.67 22.37
N HIS A 401 -0.89 -0.62 21.05
CA HIS A 401 -0.91 -1.82 20.22
C HIS A 401 0.48 -2.27 19.76
N GLN A 402 0.63 -3.56 19.45
CA GLN A 402 1.89 -4.15 19.00
C GLN A 402 2.41 -3.47 17.73
N PRO A 403 3.66 -2.98 17.71
CA PRO A 403 4.21 -2.25 16.58
C PRO A 403 4.50 -3.17 15.40
N ILE A 404 3.87 -2.84 14.28
CA ILE A 404 4.19 -3.37 12.96
C ILE A 404 5.15 -2.39 12.26
N GLU A 405 4.76 -1.11 12.21
CA GLU A 405 5.53 -0.01 11.64
C GLU A 405 5.41 1.23 12.52
N ARG A 406 6.52 1.96 12.69
CA ARG A 406 6.57 3.19 13.49
C ARG A 406 7.15 4.37 12.73
N THR A 407 7.09 4.36 11.40
CA THR A 407 7.75 5.38 10.57
C THR A 407 7.36 6.80 10.96
N PHE A 408 6.07 7.06 11.15
CA PHE A 408 5.57 8.39 11.54
C PHE A 408 5.95 8.76 12.97
N SER A 409 5.79 7.83 13.93
CA SER A 409 6.18 8.06 15.32
C SER A 409 7.71 8.26 15.48
N GLU A 410 8.53 7.48 14.78
CA GLU A 410 9.99 7.64 14.72
C GLU A 410 10.37 9.02 14.19
N TRP A 411 9.70 9.50 13.14
CA TRP A 411 9.86 10.84 12.61
C TRP A 411 9.45 11.93 13.60
N GLY A 412 8.28 11.77 14.22
CA GLY A 412 7.74 12.72 15.20
C GLY A 412 8.62 12.89 16.44
N ALA A 413 9.39 11.86 16.79
CA ALA A 413 10.33 11.86 17.91
C ALA A 413 11.79 12.15 17.51
N SER A 414 12.04 12.62 16.29
CA SER A 414 13.35 13.03 15.79
C SER A 414 13.57 14.55 15.85
N SER A 415 14.70 15.04 15.32
CA SER A 415 14.94 16.48 15.12
C SER A 415 14.21 17.06 13.90
N PHE A 416 13.66 16.23 13.00
CA PHE A 416 13.08 16.68 11.73
C PHE A 416 11.84 17.56 11.89
N PRO A 417 10.88 17.28 12.80
CA PRO A 417 9.72 18.14 13.01
C PRO A 417 10.07 19.60 13.38
N ALA A 418 11.25 19.83 13.97
CA ALA A 418 11.74 21.17 14.29
C ALA A 418 12.42 21.89 13.11
N GLY A 419 12.64 21.20 11.99
CA GLY A 419 13.35 21.69 10.81
C GLY A 419 14.83 21.31 10.81
N VAL A 420 15.26 20.61 9.76
CA VAL A 420 16.66 20.22 9.53
C VAL A 420 17.13 20.76 8.18
N TYR A 421 18.31 21.35 8.14
CA TYR A 421 18.93 21.75 6.86
C TYR A 421 19.42 20.51 6.11
N ALA A 422 18.69 20.17 5.04
CA ALA A 422 18.93 18.99 4.21
C ALA A 422 18.55 19.30 2.74
N PRO A 423 19.28 20.22 2.08
CA PRO A 423 18.92 20.73 0.74
C PRO A 423 18.88 19.64 -0.34
N GLU A 424 19.56 18.52 -0.15
CA GLU A 424 19.53 17.37 -1.04
C GLU A 424 18.17 16.65 -1.09
N PHE A 425 17.29 16.88 -0.10
CA PHE A 425 15.93 16.34 -0.04
C PHE A 425 14.86 17.39 -0.32
N ALA A 426 15.13 18.67 -0.07
CA ALA A 426 14.15 19.75 -0.06
C ALA A 426 13.65 20.22 -1.45
N GLY A 427 14.03 19.55 -2.55
CA GLY A 427 13.63 19.96 -3.90
C GLY A 427 14.11 21.36 -4.27
N VAL A 428 13.20 22.23 -4.74
CA VAL A 428 13.49 23.63 -5.07
C VAL A 428 13.28 24.61 -3.90
N LYS A 429 13.02 24.10 -2.70
CA LYS A 429 12.75 24.94 -1.52
C LYS A 429 13.95 25.84 -1.18
N PRO A 430 13.78 27.18 -1.13
CA PRO A 430 14.92 28.10 -1.07
C PRO A 430 15.79 28.03 0.18
N ASP A 431 15.22 27.63 1.31
CA ASP A 431 15.92 27.55 2.61
C ASP A 431 16.65 26.21 2.81
N GLY A 432 16.36 25.20 1.98
CA GLY A 432 16.88 23.84 2.13
C GLY A 432 16.45 23.13 3.43
N ILE A 433 15.44 23.65 4.14
CA ILE A 433 14.97 23.10 5.41
C ILE A 433 13.86 22.08 5.16
N VAL A 434 13.98 20.89 5.73
CA VAL A 434 12.93 19.87 5.72
C VAL A 434 12.32 19.73 7.11
N SER A 435 10.99 19.74 7.21
CA SER A 435 10.26 19.68 8.48
C SER A 435 8.95 18.88 8.42
N THR A 436 8.67 18.23 7.30
CA THR A 436 7.49 17.39 7.07
C THR A 436 7.89 16.17 6.25
N CYS A 437 7.06 15.11 6.28
CA CYS A 437 7.24 13.96 5.39
C CYS A 437 7.26 14.40 3.91
N GLN A 438 6.38 15.35 3.57
CA GLN A 438 6.22 15.91 2.24
C GLN A 438 7.48 16.63 1.75
N ASP A 439 8.21 17.34 2.61
CA ASP A 439 9.42 18.07 2.18
C ASP A 439 10.46 17.14 1.52
N CYS A 440 10.54 15.88 1.94
CA CYS A 440 11.46 14.88 1.37
C CYS A 440 10.80 13.95 0.34
N HIS A 441 9.55 13.53 0.58
CA HIS A 441 8.86 12.50 -0.22
C HIS A 441 7.85 13.07 -1.23
N MET A 442 7.63 14.37 -1.18
CA MET A 442 6.88 15.15 -2.16
C MET A 442 7.62 16.46 -2.46
N ALA A 443 8.93 16.35 -2.69
CA ALA A 443 9.82 17.50 -2.77
C ALA A 443 9.26 18.60 -3.70
N ASP A 444 9.41 19.86 -3.28
CA ASP A 444 8.91 21.01 -4.04
C ASP A 444 9.53 21.04 -5.44
N VAL A 445 8.68 21.24 -6.45
CA VAL A 445 9.06 21.46 -7.84
C VAL A 445 8.39 22.72 -8.38
N VAL A 446 8.98 23.28 -9.45
CA VAL A 446 8.38 24.39 -10.19
C VAL A 446 7.47 23.84 -11.27
N GLY A 447 6.17 24.14 -11.23
CA GLY A 447 5.24 23.67 -12.24
C GLY A 447 3.79 24.07 -12.02
N LYS A 448 2.91 23.57 -12.87
CA LYS A 448 1.45 23.75 -12.75
C LYS A 448 0.84 22.49 -12.16
N GLY A 449 -0.21 22.65 -11.36
CA GLY A 449 -0.95 21.52 -10.81
C GLY A 449 -1.88 20.83 -11.81
N CYS A 450 -2.21 21.45 -12.94
CA CYS A 450 -3.01 20.85 -14.01
C CYS A 450 -2.70 21.48 -15.38
N ASN A 451 -3.21 20.85 -16.44
CA ASN A 451 -3.04 21.25 -17.84
C ASN A 451 -3.90 22.46 -18.27
N ASN A 452 -4.66 23.08 -17.36
CA ASN A 452 -5.41 24.29 -17.68
C ASN A 452 -4.44 25.44 -17.96
N VAL A 453 -4.60 26.11 -19.10
CA VAL A 453 -3.82 27.29 -19.50
C VAL A 453 -3.76 28.36 -18.40
N ASN A 454 -4.86 28.56 -17.69
CA ASN A 454 -4.99 29.55 -16.62
C ASN A 454 -4.54 29.03 -15.25
N ALA A 455 -4.08 27.78 -15.14
CA ALA A 455 -3.51 27.28 -13.90
C ALA A 455 -2.21 28.06 -13.57
N PRO A 456 -2.06 28.55 -12.34
CA PRO A 456 -0.85 29.25 -11.91
C PRO A 456 0.34 28.30 -11.88
N THR A 457 1.51 28.82 -12.28
CA THR A 457 2.80 28.15 -12.02
C THR A 457 3.19 28.40 -10.57
N ARG A 458 3.63 27.35 -9.89
CA ARG A 458 4.00 27.34 -8.47
C ARG A 458 5.45 26.96 -8.32
N SER A 459 6.08 27.45 -7.25
CA SER A 459 7.42 27.03 -6.83
C SER A 459 7.40 26.06 -5.65
N ASP A 460 6.22 25.78 -5.10
CA ASP A 460 5.97 24.90 -3.96
C ASP A 460 5.01 23.75 -4.33
N LEU A 461 5.06 23.27 -5.59
CA LEU A 461 4.23 22.15 -6.02
C LEU A 461 4.87 20.85 -5.54
N GLY A 462 4.16 20.09 -4.71
CA GLY A 462 4.67 18.80 -4.25
C GLY A 462 4.75 17.78 -5.38
N PHE A 463 5.93 17.23 -5.63
CA PHE A 463 6.12 16.19 -6.64
C PHE A 463 5.56 14.85 -6.16
N HIS A 464 4.55 14.30 -6.84
CA HIS A 464 3.80 13.12 -6.36
C HIS A 464 4.53 11.79 -6.61
N ASP A 465 5.82 11.68 -6.30
CA ASP A 465 6.57 10.44 -6.51
C ASP A 465 6.62 9.51 -5.31
N PHE A 466 6.45 10.04 -4.09
CA PHE A 466 6.34 9.28 -2.83
C PHE A 466 7.48 8.27 -2.64
N THR A 467 8.67 8.66 -3.09
CA THR A 467 9.77 7.72 -3.28
C THR A 467 10.28 7.18 -1.93
N GLY A 468 10.26 5.85 -1.78
CA GLY A 468 10.91 5.11 -0.68
C GLY A 468 12.14 4.33 -1.16
N GLY A 469 12.40 3.18 -0.55
CA GLY A 469 13.53 2.31 -0.92
C GLY A 469 13.26 1.24 -1.97
N ASN A 470 12.03 1.12 -2.49
CA ASN A 470 11.67 0.01 -3.37
C ASN A 470 12.07 0.27 -4.83
N ALA A 471 13.22 -0.27 -5.23
CA ALA A 471 13.70 -0.18 -6.62
C ALA A 471 13.47 -1.48 -7.43
N TRP A 472 13.03 -2.55 -6.78
CA TRP A 472 12.89 -3.87 -7.39
C TRP A 472 11.46 -4.16 -7.85
N MET A 473 10.48 -3.97 -6.97
CA MET A 473 9.07 -4.29 -7.23
C MET A 473 8.47 -3.55 -8.45
N PRO A 474 8.81 -2.28 -8.74
CA PRO A 474 8.28 -1.61 -9.93
C PRO A 474 8.55 -2.37 -11.24
N GLY A 475 9.70 -3.04 -11.36
CA GLY A 475 10.02 -3.87 -12.52
C GLY A 475 9.17 -5.14 -12.61
N VAL A 476 8.91 -5.79 -11.47
CA VAL A 476 8.05 -6.97 -11.38
C VAL A 476 6.61 -6.62 -11.76
N ILE A 477 6.07 -5.53 -11.21
CA ILE A 477 4.71 -5.06 -11.49
C ILE A 477 4.53 -4.68 -12.95
N ALA A 478 5.53 -4.02 -13.57
CA ALA A 478 5.51 -3.71 -15.00
C ALA A 478 5.36 -4.97 -15.87
N GLY A 479 5.96 -6.09 -15.48
CA GLY A 479 5.84 -7.38 -16.16
C GLY A 479 4.49 -8.08 -15.94
N LEU A 480 3.91 -7.95 -14.74
CA LEU A 480 2.63 -8.57 -14.38
C LEU A 480 1.42 -7.86 -14.99
N TYR A 481 1.48 -6.54 -15.16
CA TYR A 481 0.34 -5.71 -15.54
C TYR A 481 0.58 -4.82 -16.78
N PRO A 482 1.10 -5.35 -17.91
CA PRO A 482 1.58 -4.56 -19.06
C PRO A 482 0.52 -3.68 -19.76
N GLY A 483 -0.78 -3.87 -19.46
CA GLY A 483 -1.89 -3.06 -19.97
C GLY A 483 -2.56 -2.14 -18.93
N GLU A 484 -2.16 -2.22 -17.66
CA GLU A 484 -2.74 -1.41 -16.58
C GLU A 484 -1.76 -0.36 -16.04
N VAL A 485 -0.45 -0.56 -16.23
CA VAL A 485 0.59 0.30 -15.64
C VAL A 485 1.46 1.00 -16.70
N ASP A 486 2.09 2.10 -16.30
CA ASP A 486 3.09 2.80 -17.09
C ASP A 486 4.50 2.32 -16.72
N ALA A 487 5.05 1.42 -17.54
CA ALA A 487 6.39 0.85 -17.31
C ALA A 487 7.50 1.91 -17.28
N GLY A 488 7.35 3.00 -18.03
CA GLY A 488 8.31 4.10 -18.02
C GLY A 488 8.29 4.86 -16.69
N ALA A 489 7.09 5.16 -16.17
CA ALA A 489 6.92 5.78 -14.87
C ALA A 489 7.45 4.90 -13.73
N LEU A 490 7.21 3.58 -13.79
CA LEU A 490 7.73 2.60 -12.82
C LEU A 490 9.26 2.53 -12.84
N ALA A 491 9.87 2.48 -14.02
CA ALA A 491 11.34 2.49 -14.16
C ALA A 491 11.94 3.80 -13.62
N ALA A 492 11.30 4.94 -13.89
CA ALA A 492 11.71 6.22 -13.34
C ALA A 492 11.61 6.26 -11.80
N ALA A 493 10.54 5.70 -11.23
CA ALA A 493 10.38 5.59 -9.78
C ALA A 493 11.44 4.67 -9.14
N ALA A 494 11.76 3.54 -9.77
CA ALA A 494 12.87 2.68 -9.33
C ALA A 494 14.21 3.42 -9.32
N GLY A 495 14.48 4.22 -10.36
CA GLY A 495 15.67 5.09 -10.40
C GLY A 495 15.71 6.13 -9.29
N ARG A 496 14.56 6.76 -8.99
CA ARG A 496 14.44 7.70 -7.86
C ARG A 496 14.64 7.00 -6.51
N ALA A 497 14.14 5.77 -6.34
CA ALA A 497 14.35 4.99 -5.12
C ALA A 497 15.84 4.69 -4.87
N VAL A 498 16.60 4.34 -5.91
CA VAL A 498 18.07 4.18 -5.81
C VAL A 498 18.75 5.50 -5.42
N ALA A 499 18.34 6.62 -6.03
CA ALA A 499 18.89 7.94 -5.71
C ALA A 499 18.56 8.36 -4.26
N MET A 500 17.37 8.02 -3.76
CA MET A 500 16.95 8.29 -2.38
C MET A 500 17.77 7.47 -1.39
N LEU A 501 17.95 6.17 -1.64
CA LEU A 501 18.79 5.29 -0.81
C LEU A 501 20.24 5.79 -0.72
N ALA A 502 20.80 6.31 -1.82
CA ALA A 502 22.16 6.86 -1.83
C ALA A 502 22.30 8.14 -0.99
N LYS A 503 21.21 8.87 -0.76
CA LYS A 503 21.18 10.06 0.12
C LYS A 503 20.87 9.71 1.58
N ALA A 504 20.22 8.57 1.84
CA ALA A 504 19.69 8.21 3.15
C ALA A 504 20.75 7.97 4.24
N ALA A 505 22.01 7.71 3.85
CA ALA A 505 23.09 7.42 4.78
C ALA A 505 24.44 7.99 4.32
N VAL A 506 25.35 8.20 5.28
CA VAL A 506 26.79 8.38 5.03
C VAL A 506 27.51 7.13 5.50
N ILE A 507 28.54 6.71 4.75
CA ILE A 507 29.45 5.64 5.16
C ILE A 507 30.87 6.19 5.27
N ASP A 508 31.46 6.04 6.44
CA ASP A 508 32.84 6.44 6.74
C ASP A 508 33.68 5.20 7.03
N VAL A 509 34.92 5.20 6.54
CA VAL A 509 35.85 4.08 6.74
C VAL A 509 37.16 4.63 7.28
N GLU A 510 37.52 4.21 8.49
CA GLU A 510 38.79 4.54 9.12
C GLU A 510 39.66 3.29 9.22
N LEU A 511 40.94 3.43 8.89
CA LEU A 511 41.93 2.36 9.02
C LEU A 511 42.87 2.67 10.17
N SER A 512 43.04 1.72 11.07
CA SER A 512 43.93 1.84 12.22
C SER A 512 44.87 0.64 12.34
N ALA A 513 46.00 0.83 13.02
CA ALA A 513 46.86 -0.28 13.40
C ALA A 513 46.41 -0.79 14.79
N ALA A 514 46.08 -2.08 14.90
CA ALA A 514 45.59 -2.68 16.14
C ALA A 514 46.32 -4.00 16.42
N GLY A 515 46.99 -4.10 17.59
CA GLY A 515 47.57 -5.38 18.08
C GLY A 515 48.60 -6.06 17.18
N GLY A 516 49.28 -5.33 16.29
CA GLY A 516 50.18 -5.90 15.27
C GLY A 516 49.49 -6.28 13.95
N GLY A 517 48.21 -5.93 13.77
CA GLY A 517 47.38 -6.10 12.58
C GLY A 517 46.90 -4.75 11.98
N LEU A 518 46.10 -4.84 10.92
CA LEU A 518 45.34 -3.72 10.34
C LEU A 518 43.86 -3.90 10.70
N GLU A 519 43.16 -2.83 11.02
CA GLU A 519 41.74 -2.84 11.35
C GLU A 519 41.00 -1.78 10.53
N ALA A 520 39.78 -2.10 10.10
CA ALA A 520 38.85 -1.13 9.51
C ALA A 520 37.66 -0.90 10.42
N THR A 521 37.42 0.35 10.80
CA THR A 521 36.19 0.80 11.44
C THR A 521 35.30 1.41 10.36
N VAL A 522 34.11 0.83 10.16
CA VAL A 522 33.12 1.34 9.21
C VAL A 522 31.96 1.91 10.01
N ALA A 523 31.74 3.21 9.90
CA ALA A 523 30.61 3.91 10.51
C ALA A 523 29.54 4.20 9.45
N VAL A 524 28.28 4.00 9.82
CA VAL A 524 27.11 4.35 9.00
C VAL A 524 26.29 5.38 9.77
N THR A 525 26.10 6.56 9.18
CA THR A 525 25.30 7.65 9.78
C THR A 525 23.95 7.76 9.07
N ASN A 526 22.86 7.71 9.82
CA ASN A 526 21.51 7.90 9.34
C ASN A 526 21.22 9.39 9.06
N ARG A 527 20.82 9.70 7.81
CA ARG A 527 20.40 11.05 7.38
C ARG A 527 18.89 11.20 7.22
N THR A 528 18.12 10.18 7.58
CA THR A 528 16.66 10.19 7.50
C THR A 528 16.04 10.64 8.82
N GLY A 529 14.78 11.08 8.77
CA GLY A 529 14.03 11.50 9.97
C GLY A 529 13.47 10.36 10.80
N HIS A 530 13.58 9.11 10.33
CA HIS A 530 13.09 7.90 11.00
C HIS A 530 14.26 6.89 11.10
N LYS A 531 14.01 5.66 11.54
CA LYS A 531 15.09 4.66 11.55
C LYS A 531 15.58 4.32 10.15
N LEU A 532 16.80 3.81 10.07
CA LEU A 532 17.42 3.35 8.83
C LEU A 532 17.63 1.81 8.86
N PRO A 533 16.91 1.03 8.03
CA PRO A 533 15.70 1.39 7.29
C PRO A 533 14.42 1.33 8.15
N THR A 534 13.46 2.23 7.93
CA THR A 534 12.12 2.18 8.55
C THR A 534 11.13 1.31 7.74
N GLY A 535 9.87 1.24 8.18
CA GLY A 535 8.79 0.45 7.57
C GLY A 535 8.77 -1.01 8.03
N TYR A 536 8.14 -1.89 7.24
CA TYR A 536 7.94 -3.30 7.62
C TYR A 536 9.25 -4.05 7.94
N PRO A 537 9.34 -4.79 9.06
CA PRO A 537 10.59 -5.30 9.59
C PRO A 537 11.07 -6.66 9.04
N GLU A 538 10.20 -7.50 8.47
CA GLU A 538 10.52 -8.92 8.17
C GLU A 538 11.39 -9.12 6.92
N GLY A 539 11.27 -8.22 5.94
CA GLY A 539 11.93 -8.37 4.64
C GLY A 539 13.00 -7.33 4.34
N ARG A 540 12.96 -6.16 4.98
CA ARG A 540 13.91 -5.07 4.69
C ARG A 540 15.17 -5.23 5.52
N ARG A 541 16.32 -5.15 4.86
CA ARG A 541 17.61 -5.10 5.58
C ARG A 541 18.61 -4.18 4.91
N MET A 542 19.49 -3.63 5.73
CA MET A 542 20.73 -3.00 5.31
C MET A 542 21.91 -3.70 5.97
N TRP A 543 23.03 -3.82 5.26
CA TRP A 543 24.25 -4.38 5.81
C TRP A 543 25.48 -3.79 5.15
N ILE A 544 26.61 -3.89 5.83
CA ILE A 544 27.92 -3.50 5.31
C ILE A 544 28.51 -4.69 4.57
N HIS A 545 28.87 -4.49 3.30
CA HIS A 545 29.78 -5.36 2.56
C HIS A 545 31.18 -4.74 2.61
N LEU A 546 32.16 -5.46 3.15
CA LEU A 546 33.55 -5.01 3.26
C LEU A 546 34.47 -5.94 2.48
N ALA A 547 35.22 -5.39 1.52
CA ALA A 547 36.20 -6.11 0.72
C ALA A 547 37.60 -5.51 0.90
N GLY A 548 38.57 -6.36 1.26
CA GLY A 548 39.98 -6.01 1.39
C GLY A 548 40.81 -6.62 0.25
N TYR A 549 41.68 -5.82 -0.35
CA TYR A 549 42.52 -6.21 -1.49
C TYR A 549 44.00 -6.03 -1.17
N ASP A 550 44.85 -6.91 -1.68
CA ASP A 550 46.31 -6.79 -1.57
C ASP A 550 46.91 -5.77 -2.57
N GLY A 551 48.25 -5.65 -2.56
CA GLY A 551 48.97 -4.73 -3.46
C GLY A 551 48.93 -5.13 -4.95
N GLY A 552 48.58 -6.38 -5.26
CA GLY A 552 48.32 -6.86 -6.62
C GLY A 552 46.86 -6.70 -7.05
N GLY A 553 45.98 -6.26 -6.16
CA GLY A 553 44.54 -6.12 -6.39
C GLY A 553 43.74 -7.42 -6.19
N ALA A 554 44.32 -8.48 -5.62
CA ALA A 554 43.59 -9.69 -5.29
C ALA A 554 42.77 -9.52 -4.01
N LEU A 555 41.55 -10.07 -3.98
CA LEU A 555 40.69 -10.09 -2.79
C LEU A 555 41.33 -10.98 -1.71
N VAL A 556 41.63 -10.42 -0.55
CA VAL A 556 42.25 -11.12 0.59
C VAL A 556 41.38 -11.14 1.84
N TYR A 557 40.30 -10.35 1.86
CA TYR A 557 39.31 -10.31 2.93
C TYR A 557 37.95 -9.98 2.36
N GLU A 558 36.90 -10.62 2.87
CA GLU A 558 35.52 -10.28 2.52
C GLU A 558 34.58 -10.56 3.70
N SER A 559 33.69 -9.61 3.99
CA SER A 559 32.60 -9.75 4.96
C SER A 559 31.30 -9.18 4.39
N GLY A 560 30.16 -9.81 4.69
CA GLY A 560 28.84 -9.39 4.18
C GLY A 560 28.64 -9.65 2.68
N ALA A 561 29.29 -10.66 2.12
CA ALA A 561 29.18 -11.01 0.70
C ALA A 561 27.77 -11.52 0.37
N TYR A 562 27.22 -11.04 -0.74
CA TYR A 562 25.90 -11.41 -1.25
C TYR A 562 26.00 -12.06 -2.63
N ASP A 563 25.48 -13.28 -2.74
CA ASP A 563 25.39 -14.00 -4.00
C ASP A 563 24.05 -13.70 -4.68
N ALA A 564 24.06 -12.81 -5.68
CA ALA A 564 22.87 -12.46 -6.46
C ALA A 564 22.27 -13.64 -7.26
N ALA A 565 23.03 -14.72 -7.50
CA ALA A 565 22.51 -15.90 -8.18
C ALA A 565 21.69 -16.79 -7.23
N THR A 566 22.01 -16.83 -5.94
CA THR A 566 21.33 -17.70 -4.97
C THR A 566 20.49 -16.94 -3.95
N GLY A 567 20.65 -15.61 -3.88
CA GLY A 567 20.07 -14.73 -2.87
C GLY A 567 20.70 -14.90 -1.48
N VAL A 568 21.81 -15.64 -1.36
CA VAL A 568 22.44 -15.95 -0.08
C VAL A 568 23.34 -14.78 0.34
N LEU A 569 23.02 -14.22 1.50
CA LEU A 569 23.94 -13.38 2.26
C LEU A 569 24.77 -14.31 3.15
N THR A 570 26.10 -14.27 3.02
CA THR A 570 27.00 -15.08 3.85
C THR A 570 26.87 -14.58 5.29
N GLU A 571 26.20 -15.36 6.15
CA GLU A 571 25.82 -14.93 7.51
C GLU A 571 26.99 -14.94 8.49
N ASP A 572 26.99 -13.92 9.36
CA ASP A 572 27.28 -14.09 10.78
C ASP A 572 25.95 -14.44 11.48
N ALA A 573 25.98 -15.29 12.51
CA ALA A 573 24.81 -15.98 13.07
C ALA A 573 23.81 -15.03 13.77
N ALA A 574 22.99 -14.31 13.01
CA ALA A 574 21.88 -13.52 13.53
C ALA A 574 20.61 -14.38 13.59
N ALA A 575 20.10 -14.60 14.80
CA ALA A 575 18.96 -15.46 15.08
C ALA A 575 17.70 -15.02 14.31
N ARG A 576 17.04 -15.99 13.67
CA ARG A 576 15.73 -15.84 13.02
C ARG A 576 14.68 -16.43 13.97
N ILE A 577 13.71 -15.63 14.41
CA ILE A 577 12.74 -16.07 15.42
C ILE A 577 11.36 -16.32 14.83
N SER A 578 10.81 -15.40 14.04
CA SER A 578 9.50 -15.57 13.39
C SER A 578 9.33 -14.58 12.23
N PHE A 579 8.64 -15.00 11.16
CA PHE A 579 8.13 -14.14 10.08
C PHE A 579 6.60 -14.13 10.01
N HIS A 580 5.92 -14.73 11.00
CA HIS A 580 4.46 -14.68 11.11
C HIS A 580 4.01 -13.31 11.63
N PHE A 581 3.91 -12.35 10.72
CA PHE A 581 3.67 -10.94 10.97
C PHE A 581 2.59 -10.65 12.03
N VAL A 582 1.41 -11.26 11.90
CA VAL A 582 0.25 -11.04 12.79
C VAL A 582 0.35 -11.78 14.13
N LEU A 583 1.32 -12.66 14.29
CA LEU A 583 1.53 -13.46 15.50
C LEU A 583 2.68 -12.94 16.38
N ASN A 584 3.46 -11.99 15.87
CA ASN A 584 4.58 -11.43 16.61
C ASN A 584 4.05 -10.60 17.78
N ASP A 585 4.47 -10.92 18.99
CA ASP A 585 4.03 -10.30 20.25
C ASP A 585 5.18 -9.70 21.07
N THR A 586 6.43 -9.90 20.64
CA THR A 586 7.63 -9.36 21.31
C THR A 586 8.65 -8.82 20.30
N ILE A 587 9.27 -7.68 20.63
CA ILE A 587 10.45 -7.16 19.89
C ILE A 587 11.72 -7.80 20.45
N TYR A 588 12.26 -8.80 19.76
CA TYR A 588 13.47 -9.49 20.22
C TYR A 588 14.77 -8.70 19.98
N LYS A 589 14.87 -8.05 18.82
CA LYS A 589 16.03 -7.29 18.40
C LYS A 589 15.63 -6.21 17.40
N ASP A 590 16.15 -5.01 17.60
CA ASP A 590 16.10 -3.93 16.64
C ASP A 590 17.43 -3.17 16.67
N ASN A 591 18.28 -3.45 15.68
CA ASN A 591 19.57 -2.81 15.49
C ASN A 591 19.56 -1.76 14.37
N ARG A 592 18.38 -1.28 13.97
CA ARG A 592 18.27 -0.21 12.98
C ARG A 592 18.76 1.10 13.59
N ILE A 593 19.45 1.89 12.78
CA ILE A 593 20.09 3.13 13.23
C ILE A 593 19.00 4.19 13.43
N PRO A 594 18.82 4.77 14.63
CA PRO A 594 17.80 5.78 14.87
C PRO A 594 18.12 7.13 14.20
N PRO A 595 17.14 8.03 14.05
CA PRO A 595 17.35 9.34 13.42
C PRO A 595 18.08 10.33 14.34
N ALA A 596 18.56 11.43 13.76
CA ALA A 596 19.05 12.57 14.53
C ALA A 596 17.96 13.09 15.48
N GLY A 597 18.34 13.45 16.71
CA GLY A 597 17.40 13.89 17.76
C GLY A 597 16.72 12.75 18.53
N PHE A 598 17.00 11.49 18.21
CA PHE A 598 16.53 10.32 18.95
C PHE A 598 16.84 10.41 20.45
N THR A 599 15.88 9.99 21.27
CA THR A 599 16.11 9.63 22.68
C THR A 599 15.42 8.31 22.98
N ASN A 600 16.02 7.52 23.87
CA ASN A 600 15.44 6.26 24.32
C ASN A 600 14.07 6.48 24.96
N ALA A 601 13.93 7.51 25.79
CA ALA A 601 12.68 7.82 26.47
C ALA A 601 11.54 8.12 25.48
N ALA A 602 11.78 8.94 24.45
CA ALA A 602 10.75 9.27 23.47
C ALA A 602 10.33 8.03 22.66
N PHE A 603 11.30 7.22 22.21
CA PHE A 603 11.02 6.05 21.37
C PHE A 603 10.35 4.90 22.15
N THR A 604 10.57 4.79 23.47
CA THR A 604 9.84 3.83 24.32
C THR A 604 8.34 4.09 24.34
N THR A 605 7.89 5.34 24.24
CA THR A 605 6.46 5.70 24.37
C THR A 605 5.56 5.10 23.31
N PHE A 606 6.12 4.72 22.16
CA PHE A 606 5.40 4.11 21.04
C PHE A 606 5.94 2.73 20.65
N GLY A 607 6.76 2.08 21.50
CA GLY A 607 7.34 0.77 21.18
C GLY A 607 8.36 0.82 20.04
N GLY A 608 9.00 1.98 19.83
CA GLY A 608 10.01 2.17 18.79
C GLY A 608 11.44 2.11 19.30
N ARG A 609 11.73 1.81 20.56
CA ARG A 609 13.10 1.80 21.07
C ARG A 609 13.94 0.71 20.38
N PRO A 610 15.19 0.98 19.95
CA PRO A 610 16.12 -0.08 19.53
C PRO A 610 16.38 -1.10 20.64
N VAL A 611 16.37 -2.39 20.30
CA VAL A 611 16.47 -3.52 21.27
C VAL A 611 17.70 -4.37 20.97
N GLU A 612 18.48 -4.69 22.00
CA GLU A 612 19.61 -5.61 21.89
C GLU A 612 19.33 -6.96 22.56
N THR A 613 19.74 -8.02 21.85
CA THR A 613 19.63 -9.41 22.27
C THR A 613 20.21 -9.66 23.66
N GLY A 614 19.40 -10.19 24.59
CA GLY A 614 19.86 -10.59 25.92
C GLY A 614 20.18 -9.45 26.89
N HIS A 615 20.01 -8.18 26.49
CA HIS A 615 20.24 -7.00 27.32
C HIS A 615 19.07 -5.99 27.26
N PRO A 616 17.83 -6.40 27.59
CA PRO A 616 16.66 -5.50 27.50
C PRO A 616 16.77 -4.23 28.37
N ALA A 617 17.57 -4.30 29.44
CA ALA A 617 17.73 -3.23 30.42
C ALA A 617 18.72 -2.12 30.03
N SER A 618 19.57 -2.32 29.01
CA SER A 618 20.56 -1.31 28.59
C SER A 618 20.26 -0.82 27.18
N PRO A 619 20.18 0.51 26.95
CA PRO A 619 19.91 1.05 25.63
C PRO A 619 21.05 0.72 24.66
N ARG A 620 20.71 0.26 23.45
CA ARG A 620 21.68 -0.03 22.37
C ARG A 620 22.44 1.22 21.92
N TYR A 621 21.71 2.33 21.77
CA TYR A 621 22.24 3.61 21.32
C TYR A 621 22.13 4.64 22.44
N ALA A 622 23.14 5.49 22.58
CA ALA A 622 23.04 6.67 23.44
C ALA A 622 22.03 7.68 22.87
N ASP A 623 21.46 8.51 23.72
CA ASP A 623 20.59 9.60 23.27
C ASP A 623 21.37 10.55 22.33
N GLY A 624 20.75 10.93 21.22
CA GLY A 624 21.34 11.73 20.15
C GLY A 624 22.24 10.95 19.17
N GLN A 625 22.55 9.68 19.42
CA GLN A 625 23.33 8.86 18.50
C GLN A 625 22.47 8.47 17.28
N ASN A 626 22.89 8.87 16.09
CA ASN A 626 22.24 8.54 14.81
C ASN A 626 23.19 7.80 13.84
N TRP A 627 24.19 7.11 14.40
CA TRP A 627 25.15 6.30 13.66
C TRP A 627 25.42 4.97 14.38
N ASP A 628 25.94 4.00 13.63
CA ASP A 628 26.44 2.75 14.17
C ASP A 628 27.78 2.40 13.50
N SER A 629 28.64 1.70 14.23
CA SER A 629 30.00 1.38 13.78
C SER A 629 30.30 -0.09 13.93
N ALA A 630 30.89 -0.68 12.90
CA ALA A 630 31.38 -2.05 12.90
C ALA A 630 32.90 -2.08 12.69
N VAL A 631 33.58 -2.93 13.44
CA VAL A 631 35.04 -3.08 13.42
C VAL A 631 35.40 -4.41 12.75
N TYR A 632 36.32 -4.37 11.80
CA TYR A 632 36.73 -5.51 11.00
C TYR A 632 38.25 -5.72 11.10
N PRO A 633 38.72 -6.82 11.67
CA PRO A 633 40.13 -7.17 11.64
C PRO A 633 40.52 -7.56 10.20
N LEU A 634 41.59 -6.95 9.68
CA LEU A 634 42.05 -7.15 8.31
C LEU A 634 43.39 -7.89 8.27
N PRO A 635 43.62 -8.74 7.24
CA PRO A 635 44.93 -9.31 6.99
C PRO A 635 45.99 -8.22 6.77
N LEU A 636 47.20 -8.45 7.27
CA LEU A 636 48.35 -7.55 7.07
C LEU A 636 48.75 -7.38 5.60
N THR A 637 48.28 -8.25 4.72
CA THR A 637 48.47 -8.15 3.26
C THR A 637 47.55 -7.12 2.62
N THR A 638 46.52 -6.64 3.32
CA THR A 638 45.55 -5.66 2.80
C THR A 638 46.22 -4.32 2.50
N ARG A 639 45.97 -3.78 1.31
CA ARG A 639 46.46 -2.49 0.81
C ARG A 639 45.35 -1.55 0.36
N LYS A 640 44.14 -2.08 0.12
CA LYS A 640 42.94 -1.30 -0.22
C LYS A 640 41.73 -1.92 0.46
N VAL A 641 40.84 -1.08 0.98
CA VAL A 641 39.56 -1.49 1.55
C VAL A 641 38.45 -0.79 0.79
N VAL A 642 37.36 -1.50 0.51
CA VAL A 642 36.13 -0.98 -0.07
C VAL A 642 34.99 -1.39 0.83
N ALA A 643 34.32 -0.43 1.45
CA ALA A 643 33.07 -0.64 2.17
C ALA A 643 31.90 -0.21 1.28
N THR A 644 30.82 -0.98 1.28
CA THR A 644 29.58 -0.67 0.56
C THR A 644 28.40 -0.94 1.49
N LEU A 645 27.55 0.06 1.71
CA LEU A 645 26.27 -0.14 2.36
C LEU A 645 25.30 -0.72 1.33
N ARG A 646 24.75 -1.89 1.62
CA ARG A 646 23.78 -2.59 0.78
C ARG A 646 22.39 -2.45 1.37
N TYR A 647 21.38 -2.43 0.50
CA TYR A 647 19.98 -2.44 0.86
C TYR A 647 19.28 -3.57 0.10
N GLN A 648 18.39 -4.28 0.77
CA GLN A 648 17.50 -5.26 0.16
C GLN A 648 16.06 -4.98 0.60
N SER A 649 15.17 -4.87 -0.40
CA SER A 649 13.75 -4.62 -0.16
C SER A 649 13.06 -5.79 0.51
N THR A 650 13.39 -7.02 0.11
CA THR A 650 12.79 -8.27 0.59
C THR A 650 13.87 -9.34 0.61
N SER A 651 14.08 -9.97 1.77
CA SER A 651 15.09 -11.01 1.95
C SER A 651 14.68 -12.32 1.29
N LYS A 652 15.66 -13.13 0.87
CA LYS A 652 15.43 -14.49 0.40
C LYS A 652 14.64 -15.30 1.43
N GLU A 653 15.06 -15.18 2.69
CA GLU A 653 14.47 -15.87 3.82
C GLU A 653 12.97 -15.63 3.93
N TYR A 654 12.57 -14.37 3.77
CA TYR A 654 11.17 -14.00 3.85
C TYR A 654 10.37 -14.50 2.64
N VAL A 655 10.93 -14.41 1.43
CA VAL A 655 10.27 -14.94 0.21
C VAL A 655 10.10 -16.47 0.30
N GLU A 656 11.12 -17.20 0.78
CA GLU A 656 11.02 -18.66 0.97
C GLU A 656 10.02 -19.02 2.07
N PHE A 657 9.98 -18.26 3.17
CA PHE A 657 8.96 -18.41 4.21
C PHE A 657 7.55 -18.22 3.66
N LEU A 658 7.29 -17.14 2.92
CA LEU A 658 5.97 -16.86 2.35
C LEU A 658 5.52 -17.95 1.37
N ARG A 659 6.46 -18.60 0.68
CA ARG A 659 6.17 -19.77 -0.16
C ARG A 659 5.86 -21.01 0.68
N ASP A 660 6.71 -21.32 1.65
CA ASP A 660 6.68 -22.59 2.37
C ASP A 660 5.55 -22.67 3.42
N GLU A 661 5.20 -21.54 4.05
CA GLU A 661 4.14 -21.47 5.07
C GLU A 661 2.75 -21.20 4.50
N ASN A 662 2.63 -20.83 3.22
CA ASN A 662 1.34 -20.58 2.60
C ASN A 662 0.66 -21.90 2.25
N THR A 663 -0.47 -22.17 2.90
CA THR A 663 -1.27 -23.39 2.70
C THR A 663 -2.69 -23.09 2.23
N THR A 664 -3.05 -21.82 2.08
CA THR A 664 -4.41 -21.36 1.75
C THR A 664 -4.57 -21.03 0.27
N ASP A 665 -3.52 -20.54 -0.40
CA ASP A 665 -3.56 -20.20 -1.82
C ASP A 665 -2.20 -20.35 -2.54
N GLY A 666 -2.08 -19.78 -3.75
CA GLY A 666 -0.86 -19.82 -4.56
C GLY A 666 0.01 -18.55 -4.51
N ALA A 667 -0.32 -17.54 -3.70
CA ALA A 667 0.33 -16.23 -3.72
C ALA A 667 1.80 -16.30 -3.32
N GLY A 668 2.13 -17.11 -2.31
CA GLY A 668 3.52 -17.32 -1.86
C GLY A 668 4.41 -17.94 -2.94
N GLN A 669 3.92 -18.97 -3.62
CA GLN A 669 4.62 -19.59 -4.74
C GLN A 669 4.76 -18.64 -5.93
N ALA A 670 3.71 -17.89 -6.26
CA ALA A 670 3.76 -16.89 -7.33
C ALA A 670 4.82 -15.81 -7.06
N LEU A 671 4.89 -15.30 -5.83
CA LEU A 671 5.94 -14.36 -5.43
C LEU A 671 7.34 -14.97 -5.55
N TYR A 672 7.54 -16.21 -5.10
CA TYR A 672 8.83 -16.89 -5.21
C TYR A 672 9.29 -17.02 -6.66
N ASP A 673 8.39 -17.44 -7.56
CA ASP A 673 8.72 -17.58 -8.98
C ASP A 673 9.09 -16.23 -9.62
N LEU A 674 8.38 -15.16 -9.24
CA LEU A 674 8.71 -13.79 -9.67
C LEU A 674 10.06 -13.33 -9.12
N TRP A 675 10.38 -13.64 -7.86
CA TRP A 675 11.67 -13.34 -7.25
C TRP A 675 12.83 -14.08 -7.94
N VAL A 676 12.64 -15.35 -8.28
CA VAL A 676 13.62 -16.12 -9.06
C VAL A 676 13.81 -15.55 -10.47
N ALA A 677 12.73 -15.11 -11.13
CA ALA A 677 12.75 -14.64 -12.51
C ALA A 677 13.27 -13.20 -12.69
N ASN A 678 13.13 -12.34 -11.68
CA ASN A 678 13.38 -10.89 -11.81
C ASN A 678 14.62 -10.39 -11.06
N GLY A 679 15.57 -11.28 -10.77
CA GLY A 679 16.75 -10.96 -9.97
C GLY A 679 16.42 -10.92 -8.48
N ARG A 680 17.37 -11.41 -7.69
CA ARG A 680 17.20 -11.72 -6.27
C ARG A 680 17.71 -10.63 -5.34
#